data_AF-A0A2N9MQU6-F1
#
_entry.id   AF-A0A2N9MQU6-F1
#
_cell.length_a   1.000
_cell.length_b   1.000
_cell.length_c   1.000
_cell.angle_alpha   90.00
_cell.angle_beta   90.00
_cell.angle_gamma   90.00
#
_symmetry.space_group_name_H-M   'P 1'
#
loop_
_entity.id
_entity.type
_entity.pdbx_description
1 polymer ?
#
loop_
_entity_poly.entity_id
_entity_poly.type
_entity_poly.pdbx_seq_one_letter_code
_entity_poly.pdbx_strand_id
1 'polypeptide(L)'
;MKMRTIRCWPAALAVVVAASAQQTLPGTKPLVAEGDRAAQMVEAIHSYLDRETALSREHRDTGRSAAAQRERLGKIIGALHRDPRVAVHAPAIDTVSAASPEIARGGGYRVYAVRWGVFEDAEAEGLLLEPVGAVKARVVAIPDADWTPEMLVGMAPGVPSSAQFARRLAENGCEVLVPVLIDRSDTWSGIPGIRMTNQPHREWIYRMAFETGRTIIGYEVQKVLAAVDWLASRPQPRPVGVAGYGEGGLLALYAASLDPRIQATLVSGYFQPREQLSNEPIYRDVWGLLREFGDAELAGMIAPRALVVEASGFPEVAGPPRATGERTGAAPGGSITTPPLDRVRAEVERARPSFESQHVAGNLQFAVSAGGHGPPGTDDALRGVLQALGLKPAAPRPAGNPPRDLRTNFDAAARLRRQFDQLVAHTQALIRKSEQNRAGFWSRADASSPERWHQTSRPMRDYIWDEVIGRLPDPSAPADPRTRLIFDQPKYRGYEVMLDVWPGIPAYGILLVPKDIRPGERRPVVVCQHGLEGRPRDVADPEVDSQYYHRFAVRLAEEGFVTFAPQNPYTGGDRFRQIQRKAHPLKLSLFSFILGQHQRLLEWLGGLEFVDPRRIGFYGLSYGGKTAVRVPPLLDGYALSICSADFNEWVWKTTRIDSRYSYMLTQEYDMLEFDFANVTNYSDLANLMAPRPFMVERGRDDTVAPDEWVAYEYAKAARFYTKMGIPDRTEIEFFNGPHSIHGVGTFAFLRRHLRYPE
;
A
#
# COMPACT_ATOMS: atom_id res chain seq x y z
N MET A 1 106.25 16.01 9.42
CA MET A 1 105.68 15.16 8.35
C MET A 1 104.31 14.67 8.81
N LYS A 2 103.21 15.32 8.40
CA LYS A 2 101.86 14.71 8.41
C LYS A 2 100.84 15.62 7.71
N MET A 3 99.98 14.95 6.95
CA MET A 3 99.08 15.37 5.88
C MET A 3 97.94 16.33 6.28
N ARG A 4 97.55 17.14 5.29
CA ARG A 4 96.32 17.95 5.22
C ARG A 4 95.07 17.08 5.30
N THR A 5 94.04 17.57 6.00
CA THR A 5 92.66 17.08 5.91
C THR A 5 91.70 18.25 5.71
N ILE A 6 90.85 18.10 4.69
CA ILE A 6 89.86 19.05 4.19
C ILE A 6 88.61 18.95 5.07
N ARG A 7 88.07 20.09 5.54
CA ARG A 7 86.78 20.16 6.23
C ARG A 7 85.66 20.37 5.21
N CYS A 8 84.78 19.37 5.06
CA CYS A 8 83.45 19.54 4.44
C CYS A 8 82.39 19.68 5.54
N TRP A 9 81.49 20.63 5.37
CA TRP A 9 80.29 20.82 6.20
C TRP A 9 79.17 19.87 5.73
N PRO A 10 78.32 19.33 6.62
CA PRO A 10 77.05 18.74 6.21
C PRO A 10 75.93 19.79 6.25
N ALA A 11 75.19 19.87 5.15
CA ALA A 11 73.96 20.63 5.01
C ALA A 11 72.83 19.98 5.82
N ALA A 12 72.01 20.82 6.46
CA ALA A 12 70.80 20.39 7.16
C ALA A 12 69.73 19.98 6.14
N LEU A 13 69.26 18.73 6.21
CA LEU A 13 68.04 18.30 5.53
C LEU A 13 66.83 18.85 6.28
N ALA A 14 66.11 19.78 5.66
CA ALA A 14 64.76 20.14 6.06
C ALA A 14 63.81 18.98 5.69
N VAL A 15 63.25 18.33 6.71
CA VAL A 15 62.12 17.41 6.53
C VAL A 15 60.89 18.25 6.24
N VAL A 16 60.50 18.30 4.96
CA VAL A 16 59.16 18.75 4.57
C VAL A 16 58.20 17.64 4.94
N VAL A 17 57.52 17.78 6.08
CA VAL A 17 56.31 16.98 6.37
C VAL A 17 55.25 17.52 5.42
N ALA A 18 55.05 16.84 4.29
CA ALA A 18 53.86 17.05 3.47
C ALA A 18 52.66 16.66 4.35
N ALA A 19 51.87 17.65 4.77
CA ALA A 19 50.57 17.40 5.37
C ALA A 19 49.76 16.56 4.38
N SER A 20 49.41 15.33 4.73
CA SER A 20 48.50 14.54 3.92
C SER A 20 47.18 15.32 3.85
N ALA A 21 46.78 15.73 2.64
CA ALA A 21 45.45 16.28 2.43
C ALA A 21 44.45 15.26 2.97
N GLN A 22 43.54 15.69 3.84
CA GLN A 22 42.62 14.81 4.54
C GLN A 22 41.60 14.20 3.57
N GLN A 23 41.95 13.05 2.97
CA GLN A 23 41.13 12.37 1.96
C GLN A 23 39.89 11.67 2.55
N THR A 24 39.86 11.45 3.86
CA THR A 24 38.75 10.84 4.60
C THR A 24 38.40 11.65 5.85
N LEU A 25 37.14 11.58 6.28
CA LEU A 25 36.70 12.15 7.55
C LEU A 25 37.36 11.38 8.72
N PRO A 26 37.81 12.03 9.82
CA PRO A 26 38.39 11.34 10.96
C PRO A 26 37.45 10.29 11.52
N GLY A 27 38.00 9.14 11.94
CA GLY A 27 37.19 8.04 12.48
C GLY A 27 36.41 7.24 11.43
N THR A 28 36.70 7.43 10.14
CA THR A 28 36.03 6.68 9.04
C THR A 28 37.04 5.96 8.16
N LYS A 29 36.59 4.89 7.50
CA LYS A 29 37.38 4.15 6.50
C LYS A 29 37.31 4.85 5.13
N PRO A 30 38.29 4.63 4.23
CA PRO A 30 38.18 5.12 2.85
C PRO A 30 37.00 4.48 2.11
N LEU A 31 36.17 5.31 1.46
CA LEU A 31 35.16 4.86 0.51
C LEU A 31 35.80 4.63 -0.86
N VAL A 32 36.08 3.37 -1.18
CA VAL A 32 36.74 2.95 -2.43
C VAL A 32 35.76 2.47 -3.51
N ALA A 33 34.53 2.17 -3.13
CA ALA A 33 33.58 1.57 -4.04
C ALA A 33 33.16 2.60 -5.12
N GLU A 34 32.89 2.14 -6.34
CA GLU A 34 32.35 2.95 -7.46
C GLU A 34 30.92 2.55 -7.92
N GLY A 35 30.31 3.33 -8.81
CA GLY A 35 28.96 3.11 -9.39
C GLY A 35 27.84 3.97 -8.80
N ASP A 36 26.62 3.82 -9.34
CA ASP A 36 25.42 4.52 -8.84
C ASP A 36 24.94 3.92 -7.51
N ARG A 37 25.28 4.60 -6.42
CA ARG A 37 24.93 4.19 -5.05
C ARG A 37 23.44 4.19 -4.76
N ALA A 38 22.69 5.13 -5.35
CA ALA A 38 21.26 5.20 -5.12
C ALA A 38 20.54 4.04 -5.80
N ALA A 39 20.95 3.70 -7.03
CA ALA A 39 20.43 2.52 -7.72
C ALA A 39 20.77 1.23 -6.96
N GLN A 40 22.00 1.08 -6.49
CA GLN A 40 22.42 -0.07 -5.68
C GLN A 40 21.62 -0.21 -4.38
N MET A 41 21.27 0.91 -3.72
CA MET A 41 20.41 0.90 -2.54
C MET A 41 19.00 0.41 -2.86
N VAL A 42 18.41 0.84 -3.98
CA VAL A 42 17.11 0.35 -4.46
C VAL A 42 17.16 -1.16 -4.72
N GLU A 43 18.21 -1.65 -5.39
CA GLU A 43 18.39 -3.09 -5.65
C GLU A 43 18.62 -3.91 -4.36
N ALA A 44 19.33 -3.36 -3.38
CA ALA A 44 19.50 -3.99 -2.08
C ALA A 44 18.16 -4.17 -1.35
N ILE A 45 17.27 -3.17 -1.41
CA ILE A 45 15.92 -3.26 -0.83
C ILE A 45 15.07 -4.29 -1.57
N HIS A 46 15.13 -4.36 -2.90
CA HIS A 46 14.47 -5.44 -3.66
C HIS A 46 14.94 -6.81 -3.21
N SER A 47 16.25 -7.00 -3.12
CA SER A 47 16.86 -8.27 -2.69
C SER A 47 16.45 -8.66 -1.27
N TYR A 48 16.34 -7.68 -0.36
CA TYR A 48 15.80 -7.88 0.98
C TYR A 48 14.35 -8.37 0.93
N LEU A 49 13.48 -7.66 0.21
CA LEU A 49 12.06 -7.98 0.13
C LEU A 49 11.80 -9.34 -0.54
N ASP A 50 12.57 -9.71 -1.56
CA ASP A 50 12.49 -11.01 -2.21
C ASP A 50 12.84 -12.15 -1.25
N ARG A 51 13.89 -11.96 -0.44
CA ARG A 51 14.28 -12.93 0.59
C ARG A 51 13.23 -13.03 1.70
N GLU A 52 12.77 -11.92 2.26
CA GLU A 52 11.75 -11.93 3.31
C GLU A 52 10.42 -12.51 2.82
N THR A 53 10.08 -12.29 1.55
CA THR A 53 8.90 -12.89 0.91
C THR A 53 9.05 -14.40 0.79
N ALA A 54 10.23 -14.90 0.38
CA ALA A 54 10.50 -16.35 0.33
C ALA A 54 10.43 -17.00 1.73
N LEU A 55 10.96 -16.32 2.76
CA LEU A 55 10.94 -16.77 4.15
C LEU A 55 9.58 -16.59 4.83
N SER A 56 8.68 -15.76 4.28
CA SER A 56 7.40 -15.42 4.93
C SER A 56 6.58 -16.64 5.31
N ARG A 57 6.64 -17.72 4.51
CA ARG A 57 5.98 -19.00 4.78
C ARG A 57 6.42 -19.65 6.09
N GLU A 58 7.72 -19.63 6.38
CA GLU A 58 8.29 -20.23 7.58
C GLU A 58 7.98 -19.42 8.84
N HIS A 59 7.72 -18.11 8.66
CA HIS A 59 7.47 -17.17 9.74
C HIS A 59 5.98 -16.94 10.03
N ARG A 60 5.05 -17.62 9.36
CA ARG A 60 3.61 -17.42 9.58
C ARG A 60 3.21 -17.87 10.99
N ASP A 61 2.50 -16.98 11.69
CA ASP A 61 1.95 -17.27 13.01
C ASP A 61 0.74 -18.21 12.92
N THR A 62 0.97 -19.50 13.18
CA THR A 62 -0.07 -20.54 13.18
C THR A 62 -0.73 -20.75 14.54
N GLY A 63 -0.32 -20.01 15.58
CA GLY A 63 -0.78 -20.21 16.96
C GLY A 63 -2.11 -19.53 17.31
N ARG A 64 -2.68 -18.73 16.40
CA ARG A 64 -3.91 -17.95 16.64
C ARG A 64 -5.17 -18.80 16.60
N SER A 65 -6.17 -18.41 17.39
CA SER A 65 -7.51 -18.99 17.27
C SER A 65 -8.15 -18.65 15.92
N ALA A 66 -9.04 -19.52 15.43
CA ALA A 66 -9.75 -19.28 14.17
C ALA A 66 -10.54 -17.95 14.17
N ALA A 67 -11.09 -17.54 15.31
CA ALA A 67 -11.78 -16.26 15.45
C ALA A 67 -10.82 -15.07 15.27
N ALA A 68 -9.65 -15.12 15.90
CA ALA A 68 -8.63 -14.09 15.75
C ALA A 68 -8.09 -14.02 14.30
N GLN A 69 -7.87 -15.18 13.66
CA GLN A 69 -7.46 -15.22 12.24
C GLN A 69 -8.51 -14.58 11.33
N ARG A 70 -9.81 -14.83 11.56
CA ARG A 70 -10.90 -14.19 10.80
C ARG A 70 -10.95 -12.68 11.01
N GLU A 71 -10.81 -12.22 12.25
CA GLU A 71 -10.75 -10.79 12.53
C GLU A 71 -9.57 -10.13 11.82
N ARG A 72 -8.39 -10.76 11.84
CA ARG A 72 -7.19 -10.27 11.16
C ARG A 72 -7.36 -10.23 9.65
N LEU A 73 -7.87 -11.31 9.03
CA LEU A 73 -8.19 -11.34 7.60
C LEU A 73 -9.20 -10.25 7.23
N GLY A 74 -10.28 -10.12 8.01
CA GLY A 74 -11.28 -9.08 7.82
C GLY A 74 -10.69 -7.68 7.91
N LYS A 75 -9.74 -7.46 8.84
CA LYS A 75 -9.02 -6.20 8.96
C LYS A 75 -8.20 -5.87 7.72
N ILE A 76 -7.33 -6.77 7.27
CA ILE A 76 -6.36 -6.47 6.22
C ILE A 76 -6.99 -6.35 4.81
N ILE A 77 -8.14 -6.99 4.57
CA ILE A 77 -8.88 -6.80 3.32
C ILE A 77 -9.89 -5.65 3.40
N GLY A 78 -10.16 -5.13 4.59
CA GLY A 78 -11.15 -4.07 4.80
C GLY A 78 -12.60 -4.51 4.91
N ALA A 79 -12.86 -5.79 5.18
CA ALA A 79 -14.19 -6.30 5.53
C ALA A 79 -14.45 -6.09 7.03
N LEU A 80 -14.51 -4.82 7.44
CA LEU A 80 -14.43 -4.40 8.83
C LEU A 80 -15.81 -4.37 9.53
N HIS A 81 -15.82 -4.65 10.83
CA HIS A 81 -17.02 -4.47 11.67
C HIS A 81 -17.54 -3.02 11.70
N ARG A 82 -16.67 -2.03 11.47
CA ARG A 82 -17.04 -0.60 11.40
C ARG A 82 -17.84 -0.22 10.15
N ASP A 83 -17.88 -1.11 9.15
CA ASP A 83 -18.76 -1.01 7.98
C ASP A 83 -19.79 -2.15 8.07
N PRO A 84 -20.71 -2.10 9.06
CA PRO A 84 -21.68 -3.17 9.22
C PRO A 84 -22.52 -3.28 7.96
N ARG A 85 -22.73 -4.51 7.51
CA ARG A 85 -23.71 -4.76 6.45
C ARG A 85 -25.09 -4.32 6.93
N VAL A 86 -25.89 -3.76 6.03
CA VAL A 86 -27.27 -3.35 6.36
C VAL A 86 -28.12 -4.54 6.80
N ALA A 87 -29.24 -4.25 7.47
CA ALA A 87 -30.18 -5.27 7.90
C ALA A 87 -30.62 -6.16 6.72
N VAL A 88 -30.81 -7.45 7.01
CA VAL A 88 -31.13 -8.44 5.99
C VAL A 88 -32.53 -8.20 5.45
N HIS A 89 -32.61 -7.81 4.18
CA HIS A 89 -33.85 -7.69 3.44
C HIS A 89 -33.85 -8.64 2.23
N ALA A 90 -35.04 -9.06 1.80
CA ALA A 90 -35.15 -9.82 0.56
C ALA A 90 -34.64 -8.97 -0.62
N PRO A 91 -33.86 -9.53 -1.56
CA PRO A 91 -33.43 -8.82 -2.74
C PRO A 91 -34.63 -8.24 -3.48
N ALA A 92 -34.53 -6.96 -3.82
CA ALA A 92 -35.52 -6.30 -4.65
C ALA A 92 -35.42 -6.88 -6.06
N ILE A 93 -36.55 -7.35 -6.60
CA ILE A 93 -36.62 -7.82 -7.98
C ILE A 93 -36.79 -6.60 -8.88
N ASP A 94 -35.88 -6.44 -9.83
CA ASP A 94 -35.93 -5.33 -10.77
C ASP A 94 -37.00 -5.61 -11.83
N THR A 95 -38.08 -4.83 -11.79
CA THR A 95 -39.26 -4.98 -12.68
C THR A 95 -39.13 -4.03 -13.86
N VAL A 96 -37.99 -4.05 -14.55
CA VAL A 96 -37.78 -3.21 -15.73
C VAL A 96 -38.60 -3.79 -16.90
N SER A 97 -39.82 -3.29 -17.05
CA SER A 97 -40.57 -3.22 -18.31
C SER A 97 -41.27 -4.48 -18.87
N ALA A 98 -41.54 -5.53 -18.09
CA ALA A 98 -42.43 -6.61 -18.55
C ALA A 98 -43.57 -6.88 -17.58
N ALA A 99 -44.70 -7.39 -18.10
CA ALA A 99 -45.84 -7.88 -17.32
C ALA A 99 -45.49 -9.04 -16.34
N SER A 100 -44.22 -9.47 -16.31
CA SER A 100 -43.68 -10.50 -15.43
C SER A 100 -42.28 -10.09 -14.93
N PRO A 101 -41.96 -10.34 -13.64
CA PRO A 101 -40.61 -10.15 -13.08
C PRO A 101 -39.57 -11.17 -13.59
N GLU A 102 -40.01 -12.25 -14.23
CA GLU A 102 -39.14 -13.29 -14.79
C GLU A 102 -38.47 -12.80 -16.09
N ILE A 103 -37.14 -12.73 -16.09
CA ILE A 103 -36.35 -12.22 -17.23
C ILE A 103 -35.79 -13.32 -18.13
N ALA A 104 -35.78 -14.56 -17.67
CA ALA A 104 -35.44 -15.74 -18.47
C ALA A 104 -35.88 -17.02 -17.78
N ARG A 105 -35.94 -18.11 -18.55
CA ARG A 105 -36.28 -19.45 -18.05
C ARG A 105 -35.36 -20.50 -18.65
N GLY A 106 -34.82 -21.37 -17.80
CA GLY A 106 -34.03 -22.53 -18.20
C GLY A 106 -34.74 -23.85 -17.88
N GLY A 107 -34.03 -24.96 -18.09
CA GLY A 107 -34.51 -26.30 -17.77
C GLY A 107 -34.67 -26.54 -16.27
N GLY A 108 -35.81 -26.14 -15.70
CA GLY A 108 -36.15 -26.37 -14.29
C GLY A 108 -35.83 -25.20 -13.33
N TYR A 109 -35.58 -23.99 -13.84
CA TYR A 109 -35.38 -22.79 -13.03
C TYR A 109 -35.85 -21.51 -13.76
N ARG A 110 -36.14 -20.46 -12.99
CA ARG A 110 -36.50 -19.11 -13.42
C ARG A 110 -35.36 -18.15 -13.10
N VAL A 111 -35.20 -17.09 -13.88
CA VAL A 111 -34.16 -16.06 -13.68
C VAL A 111 -34.80 -14.71 -13.40
N TYR A 112 -34.28 -14.02 -12.40
CA TYR A 112 -34.70 -12.67 -12.01
C TYR A 112 -33.48 -11.75 -11.94
N ALA A 113 -33.62 -10.49 -12.37
CA ALA A 113 -32.66 -9.45 -12.02
C ALA A 113 -32.95 -8.98 -10.60
N VAL A 114 -31.92 -8.93 -9.75
CA VAL A 114 -32.09 -8.63 -8.32
C VAL A 114 -31.04 -7.65 -7.81
N ARG A 115 -31.42 -6.92 -6.75
CA ARG A 115 -30.57 -5.99 -6.01
C ARG A 115 -30.68 -6.28 -4.51
N TRP A 116 -29.58 -6.21 -3.76
CA TRP A 116 -29.61 -6.37 -2.31
C TRP A 116 -28.68 -5.36 -1.63
N GLY A 117 -29.11 -4.85 -0.48
CA GLY A 117 -28.33 -3.89 0.31
C GLY A 117 -27.03 -4.51 0.83
N VAL A 118 -25.95 -3.73 0.77
CA VAL A 118 -24.63 -4.13 1.29
C VAL A 118 -24.18 -3.15 2.35
N PHE A 119 -24.05 -1.88 1.97
CA PHE A 119 -23.82 -0.75 2.87
C PHE A 119 -25.04 0.17 2.86
N GLU A 120 -25.07 1.16 3.75
CA GLU A 120 -26.17 2.14 3.84
C GLU A 120 -26.40 2.88 2.51
N ASP A 121 -25.32 3.10 1.76
CA ASP A 121 -25.24 3.89 0.53
C ASP A 121 -24.79 3.09 -0.71
N ALA A 122 -24.68 1.76 -0.60
CA ALA A 122 -24.30 0.90 -1.71
C ALA A 122 -25.01 -0.46 -1.67
N GLU A 123 -25.42 -0.92 -2.85
CA GLU A 123 -26.07 -2.20 -3.06
C GLU A 123 -25.21 -3.09 -3.94
N ALA A 124 -25.49 -4.39 -3.90
CA ALA A 124 -25.05 -5.33 -4.92
C ALA A 124 -26.19 -5.59 -5.91
N GLU A 125 -25.82 -5.82 -7.17
CA GLU A 125 -26.75 -6.18 -8.24
C GLU A 125 -26.31 -7.48 -8.90
N GLY A 126 -27.26 -8.23 -9.46
CA GLY A 126 -26.98 -9.54 -10.03
C GLY A 126 -28.18 -10.27 -10.58
N LEU A 127 -28.05 -11.59 -10.71
CA LEU A 127 -29.11 -12.49 -11.15
C LEU A 127 -29.43 -13.52 -10.06
N LEU A 128 -30.72 -13.82 -9.87
CA LEU A 128 -31.21 -14.92 -9.04
C LEU A 128 -31.80 -16.01 -9.94
N LEU A 129 -31.25 -17.22 -9.85
CA LEU A 129 -31.77 -18.42 -10.50
C LEU A 129 -32.54 -19.23 -9.45
N GLU A 130 -33.86 -19.27 -9.58
CA GLU A 130 -34.75 -19.95 -8.64
C GLU A 130 -35.29 -21.26 -9.27
N PRO A 131 -35.05 -22.43 -8.67
CA PRO A 131 -35.61 -23.70 -9.13
C PRO A 131 -37.13 -23.70 -9.25
N VAL A 132 -37.66 -24.30 -10.31
CA VAL A 132 -39.08 -24.64 -10.46
C VAL A 132 -39.34 -25.92 -9.68
N GLY A 133 -39.34 -25.82 -8.34
CA GLY A 133 -39.50 -26.95 -7.44
C GLY A 133 -38.86 -26.71 -6.06
N ALA A 134 -38.67 -27.78 -5.30
CA ALA A 134 -38.01 -27.70 -4.00
C ALA A 134 -36.54 -27.29 -4.14
N VAL A 135 -36.16 -26.17 -3.53
CA VAL A 135 -34.77 -25.73 -3.40
C VAL A 135 -34.00 -26.75 -2.57
N LYS A 136 -32.94 -27.32 -3.14
CA LYS A 136 -32.11 -28.34 -2.47
C LYS A 136 -30.96 -27.71 -1.68
N ALA A 137 -30.33 -26.69 -2.25
CA ALA A 137 -29.25 -25.92 -1.64
C ALA A 137 -29.27 -24.49 -2.18
N ARG A 138 -28.50 -23.60 -1.56
CA ARG A 138 -28.35 -22.20 -1.93
C ARG A 138 -26.90 -21.91 -2.24
N VAL A 139 -26.61 -21.22 -3.34
CA VAL A 139 -25.22 -20.96 -3.74
C VAL A 139 -25.07 -19.52 -4.20
N VAL A 140 -24.03 -18.84 -3.72
CA VAL A 140 -23.53 -17.63 -4.39
C VAL A 140 -22.50 -18.06 -5.43
N ALA A 141 -22.80 -17.87 -6.71
CA ALA A 141 -21.92 -18.24 -7.81
C ALA A 141 -21.26 -16.98 -8.39
N ILE A 142 -19.95 -16.83 -8.19
CA ILE A 142 -19.21 -15.59 -8.40
C ILE A 142 -18.37 -15.70 -9.69
N PRO A 143 -18.64 -14.88 -10.72
CA PRO A 143 -17.87 -14.89 -11.96
C PRO A 143 -16.45 -14.34 -11.77
N ASP A 144 -15.60 -14.45 -12.80
CA ASP A 144 -14.43 -13.55 -12.89
C ASP A 144 -14.89 -12.09 -13.11
N ALA A 145 -14.05 -11.11 -12.79
CA ALA A 145 -14.40 -9.69 -12.88
C ALA A 145 -14.86 -9.24 -14.29
N ASP A 146 -14.35 -9.87 -15.36
CA ASP A 146 -14.72 -9.50 -16.73
C ASP A 146 -15.88 -10.35 -17.28
N TRP A 147 -16.47 -11.23 -16.46
CA TRP A 147 -17.62 -12.05 -16.82
C TRP A 147 -18.89 -11.46 -16.19
N THR A 148 -19.83 -11.02 -17.04
CA THR A 148 -21.14 -10.59 -16.54
C THR A 148 -21.94 -11.77 -15.98
N PRO A 149 -22.87 -11.54 -15.04
CA PRO A 149 -23.81 -12.58 -14.61
C PRO A 149 -24.53 -13.29 -15.77
N GLU A 150 -24.90 -12.54 -16.81
CA GLU A 150 -25.57 -13.07 -18.01
C GLU A 150 -24.69 -14.06 -18.77
N MET A 151 -23.38 -13.78 -18.87
CA MET A 151 -22.42 -14.69 -19.49
C MET A 151 -22.34 -16.00 -18.71
N LEU A 152 -22.21 -15.92 -17.38
CA LEU A 152 -22.09 -17.10 -16.52
C LEU A 152 -23.36 -17.97 -16.47
N VAL A 153 -24.52 -17.36 -16.74
CA VAL A 153 -25.83 -18.04 -16.81
C VAL A 153 -26.17 -18.51 -18.23
N GLY A 154 -25.40 -18.10 -19.24
CA GLY A 154 -25.62 -18.45 -20.64
C GLY A 154 -26.67 -17.61 -21.38
N MET A 155 -27.04 -16.46 -20.83
CA MET A 155 -27.92 -15.48 -21.47
C MET A 155 -27.18 -14.53 -22.42
N ALA A 156 -25.85 -14.44 -22.29
CA ALA A 156 -24.96 -13.67 -23.14
C ALA A 156 -23.77 -14.53 -23.61
N PRO A 157 -23.17 -14.25 -24.78
CA PRO A 157 -22.00 -14.96 -25.27
C PRO A 157 -20.74 -14.65 -24.45
N GLY A 158 -19.73 -15.51 -24.54
CA GLY A 158 -18.39 -15.28 -23.97
C GLY A 158 -17.95 -16.27 -22.89
N VAL A 159 -18.89 -17.06 -22.35
CA VAL A 159 -18.58 -18.20 -21.46
C VAL A 159 -19.14 -19.48 -22.06
N PRO A 160 -18.31 -20.52 -22.31
CA PRO A 160 -18.78 -21.77 -22.89
C PRO A 160 -19.71 -22.50 -21.92
N SER A 161 -20.68 -23.27 -22.45
CA SER A 161 -21.70 -23.95 -21.63
C SER A 161 -21.13 -24.83 -20.52
N SER A 162 -19.96 -25.44 -20.71
CA SER A 162 -19.26 -26.22 -19.68
C SER A 162 -18.82 -25.37 -18.49
N ALA A 163 -18.46 -24.11 -18.72
CA ALA A 163 -18.03 -23.13 -17.72
C ALA A 163 -19.15 -22.32 -17.07
N GLN A 164 -20.41 -22.49 -17.51
CA GLN A 164 -21.59 -21.80 -16.97
C GLN A 164 -22.04 -22.41 -15.62
N PHE A 165 -21.13 -22.47 -14.64
CA PHE A 165 -21.36 -23.21 -13.39
C PHE A 165 -22.54 -22.70 -12.57
N ALA A 166 -22.86 -21.40 -12.62
CA ALA A 166 -24.07 -20.87 -11.97
C ALA A 166 -25.35 -21.52 -12.51
N ARG A 167 -25.46 -21.60 -13.83
CA ARG A 167 -26.57 -22.26 -14.51
C ARG A 167 -26.59 -23.76 -14.21
N ARG A 168 -25.44 -24.42 -14.28
CA ARG A 168 -25.35 -25.87 -14.03
C ARG A 168 -25.74 -26.23 -12.59
N LEU A 169 -25.39 -25.39 -11.61
CA LEU A 169 -25.86 -25.54 -10.22
C LEU A 169 -27.39 -25.40 -10.14
N ALA A 170 -27.99 -24.42 -10.82
CA ALA A 170 -29.43 -24.23 -10.86
C ALA A 170 -30.18 -25.42 -11.51
N GLU A 171 -29.64 -25.97 -12.60
CA GLU A 171 -30.18 -27.19 -13.27
C GLU A 171 -30.18 -28.42 -12.35
N ASN A 172 -29.35 -28.43 -11.30
CA ASN A 172 -29.29 -29.47 -10.27
C ASN A 172 -30.21 -29.19 -9.05
N GLY A 173 -30.96 -28.09 -9.07
CA GLY A 173 -31.95 -27.72 -8.05
C GLY A 173 -31.43 -26.79 -6.94
N CYS A 174 -30.32 -26.10 -7.19
CA CYS A 174 -29.83 -25.04 -6.32
C CYS A 174 -30.51 -23.70 -6.62
N GLU A 175 -30.85 -22.94 -5.58
CA GLU A 175 -31.17 -21.50 -5.69
C GLU A 175 -29.83 -20.75 -5.78
N VAL A 176 -29.56 -20.09 -6.90
CA VAL A 176 -28.23 -19.53 -7.20
C VAL A 176 -28.30 -18.02 -7.35
N LEU A 177 -27.50 -17.29 -6.59
CA LEU A 177 -27.33 -15.84 -6.74
C LEU A 177 -25.99 -15.54 -7.40
N VAL A 178 -26.00 -14.71 -8.45
CA VAL A 178 -24.82 -14.37 -9.26
C VAL A 178 -24.57 -12.85 -9.18
N PRO A 179 -23.57 -12.37 -8.41
CA PRO A 179 -23.28 -10.94 -8.31
C PRO A 179 -22.55 -10.40 -9.54
N VAL A 180 -22.75 -9.11 -9.80
CA VAL A 180 -21.86 -8.31 -10.66
C VAL A 180 -20.59 -7.94 -9.87
N LEU A 181 -19.44 -8.12 -10.49
CA LEU A 181 -18.16 -7.61 -10.01
C LEU A 181 -17.73 -6.37 -10.81
N ILE A 182 -16.83 -5.57 -10.24
CA ILE A 182 -16.19 -4.46 -10.94
C ILE A 182 -15.17 -5.02 -11.93
N ASP A 183 -15.28 -4.67 -13.21
CA ASP A 183 -14.46 -5.18 -14.30
C ASP A 183 -13.09 -4.49 -14.41
N ARG A 184 -12.27 -4.92 -15.37
CA ARG A 184 -10.92 -4.40 -15.60
C ARG A 184 -10.83 -3.33 -16.68
N SER A 185 -11.96 -2.82 -17.21
CA SER A 185 -11.94 -1.68 -18.14
C SER A 185 -11.60 -0.36 -17.43
N ASP A 186 -11.23 0.68 -18.17
CA ASP A 186 -10.86 2.00 -17.65
C ASP A 186 -11.89 3.09 -17.98
N THR A 187 -13.03 2.69 -18.54
CA THR A 187 -14.03 3.56 -19.19
C THR A 187 -14.44 4.77 -18.35
N TRP A 188 -14.54 4.62 -17.03
CA TRP A 188 -14.98 5.64 -16.07
C TRP A 188 -13.90 6.04 -15.07
N SER A 189 -12.68 5.50 -15.19
CA SER A 189 -11.56 5.85 -14.33
C SER A 189 -11.03 7.24 -14.67
N GLY A 190 -11.32 8.22 -13.83
CA GLY A 190 -10.90 9.60 -14.02
C GLY A 190 -11.92 10.62 -13.54
N ILE A 191 -11.64 11.89 -13.84
CA ILE A 191 -12.50 13.02 -13.55
C ILE A 191 -12.88 13.69 -14.88
N PRO A 192 -14.14 13.54 -15.34
CA PRO A 192 -14.61 14.16 -16.57
C PRO A 192 -14.37 15.67 -16.59
N GLY A 193 -13.85 16.18 -17.70
CA GLY A 193 -13.48 17.60 -17.85
C GLY A 193 -12.12 17.99 -17.24
N ILE A 194 -11.47 17.10 -16.49
CA ILE A 194 -10.11 17.30 -15.97
C ILE A 194 -9.14 16.33 -16.64
N ARG A 195 -9.30 15.02 -16.41
CA ARG A 195 -8.42 13.98 -16.95
C ARG A 195 -9.04 12.59 -16.76
N MET A 196 -8.95 11.75 -17.79
CA MET A 196 -9.23 10.31 -17.70
C MET A 196 -7.91 9.52 -17.56
N THR A 197 -7.97 8.35 -16.94
CA THR A 197 -6.79 7.49 -16.72
C THR A 197 -6.96 6.16 -17.45
N ASN A 198 -5.87 5.39 -17.56
CA ASN A 198 -5.91 3.99 -18.02
C ASN A 198 -5.96 3.01 -16.84
N GLN A 199 -6.29 3.48 -15.63
CA GLN A 199 -6.43 2.61 -14.47
C GLN A 199 -7.66 1.72 -14.67
N PRO A 200 -7.57 0.38 -14.49
CA PRO A 200 -8.75 -0.45 -14.40
C PRO A 200 -9.73 0.10 -13.35
N HIS A 201 -11.04 -0.06 -13.51
CA HIS A 201 -12.03 0.35 -12.53
C HIS A 201 -11.74 -0.21 -11.13
N ARG A 202 -11.20 -1.44 -11.07
CA ARG A 202 -10.72 -2.08 -9.83
C ARG A 202 -9.56 -1.33 -9.19
N GLU A 203 -8.58 -0.87 -9.98
CA GLU A 203 -7.46 -0.07 -9.47
C GLU A 203 -7.96 1.30 -8.99
N TRP A 204 -8.82 1.97 -9.77
CA TRP A 204 -9.39 3.26 -9.40
C TRP A 204 -10.07 3.20 -8.02
N ILE A 205 -10.88 2.16 -7.76
CA ILE A 205 -11.49 1.95 -6.43
C ILE A 205 -10.45 1.58 -5.39
N TYR A 206 -9.52 0.68 -5.72
CA TYR A 206 -8.45 0.26 -4.81
C TYR A 206 -7.67 1.45 -4.24
N ARG A 207 -7.25 2.39 -5.09
CA ARG A 207 -6.37 3.50 -4.67
C ARG A 207 -6.98 4.34 -3.55
N MET A 208 -8.21 4.81 -3.73
CA MET A 208 -8.89 5.59 -2.70
C MET A 208 -9.35 4.75 -1.50
N ALA A 209 -9.71 3.48 -1.71
CA ALA A 209 -10.15 2.61 -0.62
C ALA A 209 -9.00 2.25 0.32
N PHE A 210 -7.79 2.05 -0.21
CA PHE A 210 -6.61 1.63 0.55
C PHE A 210 -6.25 2.63 1.66
N GLU A 211 -6.30 3.92 1.37
CA GLU A 211 -6.12 5.02 2.32
C GLU A 211 -7.10 4.96 3.50
N THR A 212 -8.28 4.38 3.29
CA THR A 212 -9.29 4.19 4.34
C THR A 212 -9.22 2.80 4.98
N GLY A 213 -8.21 1.98 4.67
CA GLY A 213 -8.09 0.63 5.22
C GLY A 213 -9.07 -0.35 4.59
N ARG A 214 -9.51 -0.07 3.36
CA ARG A 214 -10.41 -0.91 2.56
C ARG A 214 -9.72 -1.37 1.28
N THR A 215 -10.26 -2.43 0.66
CA THR A 215 -9.84 -2.90 -0.66
C THR A 215 -11.07 -3.23 -1.50
N ILE A 216 -10.91 -3.30 -2.83
CA ILE A 216 -11.99 -3.79 -3.70
C ILE A 216 -12.35 -5.25 -3.36
N ILE A 217 -11.37 -6.07 -2.94
CA ILE A 217 -11.60 -7.43 -2.43
C ILE A 217 -12.55 -7.38 -1.24
N GLY A 218 -12.28 -6.53 -0.24
CA GLY A 218 -13.12 -6.37 0.94
C GLY A 218 -14.55 -5.96 0.60
N TYR A 219 -14.73 -5.00 -0.31
CA TYR A 219 -16.05 -4.58 -0.77
C TYR A 219 -16.82 -5.71 -1.45
N GLU A 220 -16.19 -6.45 -2.36
CA GLU A 220 -16.87 -7.55 -3.08
C GLU A 220 -17.10 -8.78 -2.17
N VAL A 221 -16.22 -9.05 -1.21
CA VAL A 221 -16.48 -10.03 -0.14
C VAL A 221 -17.71 -9.61 0.68
N GLN A 222 -17.87 -8.34 1.02
CA GLN A 222 -19.06 -7.86 1.72
C GLN A 222 -20.34 -8.04 0.87
N LYS A 223 -20.27 -7.87 -0.46
CA LYS A 223 -21.40 -8.19 -1.37
C LYS A 223 -21.79 -9.67 -1.26
N VAL A 224 -20.81 -10.57 -1.24
CA VAL A 224 -21.01 -12.02 -1.11
C VAL A 224 -21.57 -12.37 0.27
N LEU A 225 -21.04 -11.78 1.34
CA LEU A 225 -21.53 -12.04 2.70
C LEU A 225 -22.94 -11.49 2.95
N ALA A 226 -23.30 -10.36 2.34
CA ALA A 226 -24.69 -9.86 2.35
C ALA A 226 -25.65 -10.83 1.64
N ALA A 227 -25.21 -11.47 0.57
CA ALA A 227 -25.97 -12.53 -0.08
C ALA A 227 -26.11 -13.77 0.82
N VAL A 228 -25.04 -14.18 1.50
CA VAL A 228 -25.07 -15.29 2.48
C VAL A 228 -26.02 -14.97 3.64
N ASP A 229 -26.01 -13.73 4.15
CA ASP A 229 -26.93 -13.25 5.18
C ASP A 229 -28.39 -13.48 4.76
N TRP A 230 -28.74 -13.06 3.54
CA TRP A 230 -30.07 -13.27 3.00
C TRP A 230 -30.41 -14.76 2.80
N LEU A 231 -29.54 -15.53 2.14
CA LEU A 231 -29.78 -16.95 1.86
C LEU A 231 -29.94 -17.79 3.16
N ALA A 232 -29.20 -17.43 4.21
CA ALA A 232 -29.28 -18.05 5.53
C ALA A 232 -30.55 -17.64 6.30
N SER A 233 -31.09 -16.44 6.07
CA SER A 233 -32.30 -15.94 6.74
C SER A 233 -33.62 -16.56 6.23
N ARG A 234 -33.57 -17.32 5.13
CA ARG A 234 -34.76 -17.88 4.48
C ARG A 234 -35.52 -18.84 5.41
N PRO A 235 -36.87 -18.84 5.43
CA PRO A 235 -37.67 -19.65 6.36
C PRO A 235 -37.44 -21.16 6.31
N GLN A 236 -37.01 -21.69 5.16
CA GLN A 236 -36.60 -23.09 5.00
C GLN A 236 -35.06 -23.14 4.98
N PRO A 237 -34.39 -23.55 6.07
CA PRO A 237 -32.94 -23.62 6.09
C PRO A 237 -32.47 -24.67 5.08
N ARG A 238 -31.50 -24.26 4.26
CA ARG A 238 -30.84 -25.11 3.26
C ARG A 238 -29.34 -24.87 3.34
N PRO A 239 -28.50 -25.87 3.02
CA PRO A 239 -27.05 -25.68 2.93
C PRO A 239 -26.72 -24.53 1.98
N VAL A 240 -25.81 -23.66 2.41
CA VAL A 240 -25.31 -22.49 1.70
C VAL A 240 -23.89 -22.77 1.21
N GLY A 241 -23.65 -22.61 -0.07
CA GLY A 241 -22.34 -22.71 -0.68
C GLY A 241 -21.90 -21.41 -1.36
N VAL A 242 -20.62 -21.33 -1.66
CA VAL A 242 -20.06 -20.29 -2.53
C VAL A 242 -19.19 -20.96 -3.59
N ALA A 243 -19.36 -20.59 -4.85
CA ALA A 243 -18.58 -21.15 -5.95
C ALA A 243 -18.06 -20.00 -6.80
N GLY A 244 -16.76 -19.99 -7.12
CA GLY A 244 -16.21 -18.88 -7.90
C GLY A 244 -15.05 -19.24 -8.81
N TYR A 245 -14.87 -18.40 -9.84
CA TYR A 245 -13.81 -18.51 -10.83
C TYR A 245 -12.99 -17.20 -10.93
N GLY A 246 -11.66 -17.28 -11.00
CA GLY A 246 -10.81 -16.09 -11.17
C GLY A 246 -10.88 -15.16 -9.96
N GLU A 247 -11.25 -13.89 -10.14
CA GLU A 247 -11.58 -13.01 -9.00
C GLU A 247 -12.71 -13.60 -8.15
N GLY A 248 -13.70 -14.24 -8.76
CA GLY A 248 -14.73 -14.94 -8.01
C GLY A 248 -14.19 -16.09 -7.16
N GLY A 249 -13.12 -16.76 -7.62
CA GLY A 249 -12.42 -17.79 -6.86
C GLY A 249 -11.71 -17.21 -5.63
N LEU A 250 -11.06 -16.05 -5.79
CA LEU A 250 -10.49 -15.26 -4.70
C LEU A 250 -11.58 -14.93 -3.67
N LEU A 251 -12.67 -14.32 -4.13
CA LEU A 251 -13.77 -13.89 -3.26
C LEU A 251 -14.45 -15.07 -2.56
N ALA A 252 -14.60 -16.21 -3.24
CA ALA A 252 -15.14 -17.44 -2.66
C ALA A 252 -14.27 -17.97 -1.51
N LEU A 253 -12.95 -18.03 -1.71
CA LEU A 253 -11.99 -18.44 -0.68
C LEU A 253 -12.09 -17.51 0.54
N TYR A 254 -12.00 -16.20 0.31
CA TYR A 254 -11.96 -15.21 1.37
C TYR A 254 -13.29 -15.14 2.15
N ALA A 255 -14.43 -15.16 1.45
CA ALA A 255 -15.74 -15.20 2.10
C ALA A 255 -15.92 -16.47 2.95
N ALA A 256 -15.51 -17.63 2.43
CA ALA A 256 -15.59 -18.89 3.16
C ALA A 256 -14.66 -18.93 4.38
N SER A 257 -13.45 -18.35 4.30
CA SER A 257 -12.56 -18.22 5.45
C SER A 257 -13.16 -17.35 6.55
N LEU A 258 -13.84 -16.25 6.18
CA LEU A 258 -14.45 -15.31 7.13
C LEU A 258 -15.76 -15.79 7.76
N ASP A 259 -16.61 -16.49 7.01
CA ASP A 259 -17.97 -16.80 7.46
C ASP A 259 -18.21 -18.30 7.65
N PRO A 260 -18.40 -18.79 8.89
CA PRO A 260 -18.58 -20.21 9.17
C PRO A 260 -19.91 -20.78 8.64
N ARG A 261 -20.86 -19.95 8.21
CA ARG A 261 -22.15 -20.39 7.67
C ARG A 261 -22.07 -20.95 6.25
N ILE A 262 -20.95 -20.77 5.54
CA ILE A 262 -20.73 -21.33 4.20
C ILE A 262 -20.27 -22.79 4.35
N GLN A 263 -21.11 -23.76 3.99
CA GLN A 263 -20.83 -25.19 4.18
C GLN A 263 -19.97 -25.82 3.08
N ALA A 264 -20.04 -25.31 1.85
CA ALA A 264 -19.28 -25.83 0.71
C ALA A 264 -18.73 -24.70 -0.15
N THR A 265 -17.45 -24.78 -0.49
CA THR A 265 -16.76 -23.75 -1.29
C THR A 265 -16.12 -24.36 -2.53
N LEU A 266 -16.32 -23.77 -3.71
CA LEU A 266 -15.55 -24.05 -4.91
C LEU A 266 -14.66 -22.86 -5.26
N VAL A 267 -13.35 -23.12 -5.32
CA VAL A 267 -12.34 -22.16 -5.77
C VAL A 267 -11.75 -22.69 -7.07
N SER A 268 -12.06 -22.01 -8.17
CA SER A 268 -11.58 -22.36 -9.51
C SER A 268 -10.74 -21.22 -10.09
N GLY A 269 -9.65 -21.56 -10.78
CA GLY A 269 -8.82 -20.58 -11.49
C GLY A 269 -8.23 -19.46 -10.60
N TYR A 270 -7.90 -19.76 -9.34
CA TYR A 270 -7.30 -18.80 -8.40
C TYR A 270 -6.27 -19.41 -7.43
N PHE A 271 -6.57 -20.57 -6.83
CA PHE A 271 -5.82 -21.11 -5.69
C PHE A 271 -4.34 -21.40 -6.03
N GLN A 272 -3.41 -20.69 -5.38
CA GLN A 272 -1.96 -20.85 -5.60
C GLN A 272 -1.13 -20.22 -4.46
N PRO A 273 0.18 -20.49 -4.37
CA PRO A 273 1.01 -19.79 -3.41
C PRO A 273 1.06 -18.26 -3.64
N ARG A 274 1.21 -17.49 -2.55
CA ARG A 274 1.01 -16.02 -2.55
C ARG A 274 2.28 -15.17 -2.49
N GLU A 275 3.44 -15.80 -2.51
CA GLU A 275 4.76 -15.14 -2.45
C GLU A 275 5.11 -14.42 -3.76
N GLN A 276 4.25 -14.50 -4.78
CA GLN A 276 4.37 -13.73 -6.03
C GLN A 276 3.27 -12.66 -6.15
N LEU A 277 2.57 -12.31 -5.05
CA LEU A 277 1.46 -11.36 -5.06
C LEU A 277 1.83 -9.99 -5.66
N SER A 278 3.07 -9.53 -5.46
CA SER A 278 3.54 -8.25 -6.01
C SER A 278 3.50 -8.20 -7.55
N ASN A 279 3.54 -9.36 -8.21
CA ASN A 279 3.50 -9.48 -9.67
C ASN A 279 2.07 -9.48 -10.22
N GLU A 280 1.06 -9.56 -9.35
CA GLU A 280 -0.35 -9.47 -9.73
C GLU A 280 -0.79 -8.00 -9.81
N PRO A 281 -1.94 -7.71 -10.45
CA PRO A 281 -2.47 -6.36 -10.53
C PRO A 281 -2.61 -5.68 -9.18
N ILE A 282 -2.44 -4.35 -9.15
CA ILE A 282 -2.40 -3.58 -7.90
C ILE A 282 -3.64 -3.76 -7.02
N TYR A 283 -4.80 -3.97 -7.62
CA TYR A 283 -6.04 -4.20 -6.91
C TYR A 283 -6.11 -5.54 -6.13
N ARG A 284 -5.10 -6.42 -6.26
CA ARG A 284 -4.94 -7.64 -5.45
C ARG A 284 -3.97 -7.51 -4.28
N ASP A 285 -3.37 -6.33 -4.10
CA ASP A 285 -2.42 -6.11 -3.03
C ASP A 285 -3.10 -5.92 -1.68
N VAL A 286 -2.55 -6.55 -0.65
CA VAL A 286 -3.18 -6.69 0.65
C VAL A 286 -2.11 -6.47 1.72
N TRP A 287 -2.33 -5.44 2.55
CA TRP A 287 -1.41 -5.04 3.60
C TRP A 287 -1.20 -6.16 4.63
N GLY A 288 0.02 -6.67 4.70
CA GLY A 288 0.44 -7.69 5.67
C GLY A 288 -0.07 -9.10 5.43
N LEU A 289 -0.61 -9.41 4.24
CA LEU A 289 -1.13 -10.74 3.94
C LEU A 289 -0.14 -11.86 4.25
N LEU A 290 1.10 -11.77 3.75
CA LEU A 290 2.08 -12.86 3.81
C LEU A 290 2.66 -13.08 5.22
N ARG A 291 2.42 -12.17 6.17
CA ARG A 291 2.79 -12.37 7.57
C ARG A 291 1.96 -13.45 8.25
N GLU A 292 0.73 -13.64 7.79
CA GLU A 292 -0.25 -14.49 8.47
C GLU A 292 -0.89 -15.51 7.52
N PHE A 293 -1.00 -15.22 6.23
CA PHE A 293 -1.83 -15.98 5.29
C PHE A 293 -1.15 -16.23 3.93
N GLY A 294 -1.36 -17.43 3.42
CA GLY A 294 -1.42 -17.77 2.00
C GLY A 294 -2.70 -18.56 1.74
N ASP A 295 -2.92 -19.03 0.50
CA ASP A 295 -4.17 -19.70 0.14
C ASP A 295 -4.37 -21.00 0.95
N ALA A 296 -3.30 -21.74 1.29
CA ALA A 296 -3.42 -22.92 2.16
C ALA A 296 -3.84 -22.59 3.60
N GLU A 297 -3.36 -21.49 4.19
CA GLU A 297 -3.83 -21.05 5.52
C GLU A 297 -5.30 -20.65 5.48
N LEU A 298 -5.71 -19.94 4.43
CA LEU A 298 -7.12 -19.57 4.22
C LEU A 298 -8.00 -20.82 4.05
N ALA A 299 -7.52 -21.83 3.33
CA ALA A 299 -8.18 -23.15 3.25
C ALA A 299 -8.27 -23.84 4.62
N GLY A 300 -7.23 -23.75 5.44
CA GLY A 300 -7.23 -24.25 6.81
C GLY A 300 -8.31 -23.61 7.69
N MET A 301 -8.62 -22.33 7.48
CA MET A 301 -9.72 -21.62 8.18
C MET A 301 -11.13 -22.08 7.73
N ILE A 302 -11.24 -22.76 6.58
CA ILE A 302 -12.49 -23.32 6.09
C ILE A 302 -12.79 -24.65 6.80
N ALA A 303 -11.77 -25.45 7.10
CA ALA A 303 -11.92 -26.70 7.82
C ALA A 303 -12.71 -26.49 9.14
N PRO A 304 -13.66 -27.40 9.48
CA PRO A 304 -13.89 -28.70 8.85
C PRO A 304 -14.86 -28.67 7.65
N ARG A 305 -15.27 -27.50 7.16
CA ARG A 305 -16.25 -27.35 6.07
C ARG A 305 -15.64 -27.71 4.72
N ALA A 306 -16.48 -28.03 3.73
CA ALA A 306 -15.98 -28.56 2.46
C ALA A 306 -15.35 -27.46 1.58
N LEU A 307 -14.19 -27.79 1.02
CA LEU A 307 -13.46 -27.00 0.03
C LEU A 307 -13.11 -27.87 -1.18
N VAL A 308 -13.59 -27.46 -2.34
CA VAL A 308 -13.20 -28.01 -3.64
C VAL A 308 -12.28 -27.00 -4.31
N VAL A 309 -11.03 -27.38 -4.53
CA VAL A 309 -10.08 -26.61 -5.33
C VAL A 309 -10.04 -27.22 -6.73
N GLU A 310 -10.32 -26.39 -7.73
CA GLU A 310 -10.24 -26.78 -9.13
C GLU A 310 -9.05 -26.07 -9.81
N ALA A 311 -8.09 -26.87 -10.28
CA ALA A 311 -7.06 -26.39 -11.19
C ALA A 311 -7.65 -26.27 -12.61
N SER A 312 -8.03 -25.06 -12.99
CA SER A 312 -8.48 -24.66 -14.33
C SER A 312 -7.62 -23.52 -14.85
N GLY A 313 -7.77 -23.15 -16.13
CA GLY A 313 -7.11 -21.96 -16.67
C GLY A 313 -7.53 -20.72 -15.89
N PHE A 314 -6.57 -19.93 -15.40
CA PHE A 314 -6.85 -18.66 -14.73
C PHE A 314 -7.30 -17.63 -15.76
N PRO A 315 -8.00 -16.56 -15.37
CA PRO A 315 -8.19 -15.42 -16.26
C PRO A 315 -6.84 -14.88 -16.71
N GLU A 316 -6.64 -14.75 -18.03
CA GLU A 316 -5.40 -14.20 -18.58
C GLU A 316 -5.48 -12.68 -18.61
N VAL A 317 -4.68 -12.01 -17.77
CA VAL A 317 -4.59 -10.55 -17.67
C VAL A 317 -3.15 -10.15 -17.89
N ALA A 318 -2.87 -9.41 -18.96
CA ALA A 318 -1.51 -9.03 -19.32
C ALA A 318 -0.97 -7.80 -18.55
N GLY A 319 -1.86 -7.00 -17.97
CA GLY A 319 -1.55 -5.70 -17.37
C GLY A 319 -2.78 -4.80 -17.29
N PRO A 320 -2.65 -3.55 -16.82
CA PRO A 320 -3.72 -2.56 -16.94
C PRO A 320 -4.04 -2.27 -18.42
N PRO A 321 -5.22 -1.69 -18.71
CA PRO A 321 -5.52 -1.11 -20.03
C PRO A 321 -4.35 -0.29 -20.57
N ARG A 322 -4.09 -0.42 -21.88
CA ARG A 322 -2.92 0.19 -22.52
C ARG A 322 -2.97 1.71 -22.38
N ALA A 323 -1.86 2.29 -21.93
CA ALA A 323 -1.70 3.74 -21.90
C ALA A 323 -1.82 4.36 -23.30
N THR A 324 -2.56 5.46 -23.40
CA THR A 324 -2.71 6.28 -24.62
C THR A 324 -2.22 7.71 -24.34
N GLY A 325 -2.20 8.58 -25.35
CA GLY A 325 -1.88 10.01 -25.13
C GLY A 325 -2.86 10.71 -24.18
N GLU A 326 -4.09 10.23 -24.08
CA GLU A 326 -5.16 10.82 -23.27
C GLU A 326 -5.35 10.11 -21.92
N ARG A 327 -4.97 8.83 -21.82
CA ARG A 327 -5.21 7.97 -20.66
C ARG A 327 -3.91 7.33 -20.18
N THR A 328 -3.43 7.80 -19.03
CA THR A 328 -2.22 7.28 -18.37
C THR A 328 -2.39 7.29 -16.85
N GLY A 329 -1.44 6.71 -16.13
CA GLY A 329 -1.38 6.75 -14.67
C GLY A 329 -1.71 5.44 -13.95
N ALA A 330 -2.01 4.35 -14.66
CA ALA A 330 -2.12 3.02 -14.04
C ALA A 330 -0.80 2.51 -13.47
N ALA A 331 -0.87 1.71 -12.40
CA ALA A 331 0.28 1.00 -11.89
C ALA A 331 0.80 0.03 -12.96
N PRO A 332 2.08 0.11 -13.34
CA PRO A 332 2.64 -0.68 -14.42
C PRO A 332 2.86 -2.13 -14.00
N GLY A 333 2.79 -3.03 -14.97
CA GLY A 333 2.88 -4.46 -14.73
C GLY A 333 1.61 -5.00 -14.06
N GLY A 334 1.73 -6.14 -13.38
CA GLY A 334 0.59 -6.83 -12.78
C GLY A 334 -0.09 -7.74 -13.78
N SER A 335 0.26 -9.03 -13.81
CA SER A 335 -0.37 -10.02 -14.67
C SER A 335 -1.06 -11.12 -13.87
N ILE A 336 -2.06 -11.73 -14.48
CA ILE A 336 -2.68 -12.96 -14.00
C ILE A 336 -2.49 -13.96 -15.13
N THR A 337 -1.81 -15.06 -14.83
CA THR A 337 -1.57 -16.16 -15.77
C THR A 337 -1.85 -17.48 -15.08
N THR A 338 -2.18 -18.50 -15.86
CA THR A 338 -2.40 -19.84 -15.31
C THR A 338 -1.11 -20.40 -14.71
N PRO A 339 -1.04 -20.72 -13.40
CA PRO A 339 0.14 -21.31 -12.80
C PRO A 339 0.31 -22.77 -13.25
N PRO A 340 1.55 -23.29 -13.21
CA PRO A 340 1.79 -24.72 -13.36
C PRO A 340 0.93 -25.58 -12.40
N LEU A 341 0.38 -26.69 -12.89
CA LEU A 341 -0.54 -27.56 -12.14
C LEU A 341 0.09 -28.09 -10.83
N ASP A 342 1.37 -28.40 -10.85
CA ASP A 342 2.16 -28.85 -9.70
C ASP A 342 2.22 -27.80 -8.59
N ARG A 343 2.25 -26.50 -8.92
CA ARG A 343 2.18 -25.42 -7.92
C ARG A 343 0.82 -25.38 -7.22
N VAL A 344 -0.27 -25.50 -7.98
CA VAL A 344 -1.63 -25.54 -7.39
C VAL A 344 -1.77 -26.78 -6.50
N ARG A 345 -1.33 -27.95 -7.01
CA ARG A 345 -1.36 -29.21 -6.25
C ARG A 345 -0.57 -29.10 -4.95
N ALA A 346 0.66 -28.56 -5.01
CA ALA A 346 1.50 -28.40 -3.83
C ALA A 346 0.85 -27.50 -2.76
N GLU A 347 0.18 -26.43 -3.18
CA GLU A 347 -0.55 -25.55 -2.25
C GLU A 347 -1.76 -26.25 -1.63
N VAL A 348 -2.47 -27.11 -2.38
CA VAL A 348 -3.57 -27.93 -1.84
C VAL A 348 -3.05 -28.95 -0.82
N GLU A 349 -1.94 -29.64 -1.13
CA GLU A 349 -1.32 -30.57 -0.19
C GLU A 349 -0.84 -29.87 1.09
N ARG A 350 -0.43 -28.59 1.00
CA ARG A 350 -0.09 -27.77 2.16
C ARG A 350 -1.28 -27.49 3.07
N ALA A 351 -2.50 -27.42 2.52
CA ALA A 351 -3.74 -27.23 3.29
C ALA A 351 -4.26 -28.53 3.92
N ARG A 352 -3.89 -29.69 3.38
CA ARG A 352 -4.41 -31.01 3.78
C ARG A 352 -4.29 -31.33 5.29
N PRO A 353 -3.17 -31.02 5.98
CA PRO A 353 -3.05 -31.30 7.41
C PRO A 353 -4.13 -30.63 8.28
N SER A 354 -4.64 -29.45 7.90
CA SER A 354 -5.71 -28.75 8.62
C SER A 354 -7.05 -29.50 8.58
N PHE A 355 -7.28 -30.30 7.54
CA PHE A 355 -8.47 -31.15 7.39
C PHE A 355 -8.28 -32.52 8.03
N GLU A 356 -7.08 -33.11 7.91
CA GLU A 356 -6.73 -34.41 8.51
C GLU A 356 -6.76 -34.37 10.05
N SER A 357 -6.21 -33.31 10.65
CA SER A 357 -6.22 -33.10 12.10
C SER A 357 -7.63 -32.99 12.70
N GLN A 358 -8.63 -32.70 11.87
CA GLN A 358 -10.05 -32.65 12.24
C GLN A 358 -10.84 -33.88 11.76
N HIS A 359 -10.16 -34.93 11.27
CA HIS A 359 -10.75 -36.17 10.75
C HIS A 359 -11.73 -35.98 9.58
N VAL A 360 -11.51 -34.92 8.77
CA VAL A 360 -12.37 -34.57 7.62
C VAL A 360 -11.55 -34.43 6.33
N ALA A 361 -10.54 -35.27 6.13
CA ALA A 361 -9.67 -35.22 4.95
C ALA A 361 -10.45 -35.23 3.61
N GLY A 362 -11.58 -35.94 3.54
CA GLY A 362 -12.46 -35.98 2.36
C GLY A 362 -13.22 -34.68 2.06
N ASN A 363 -13.21 -33.71 2.99
CA ASN A 363 -13.81 -32.40 2.78
C ASN A 363 -12.89 -31.46 1.99
N LEU A 364 -11.60 -31.80 1.82
CA LEU A 364 -10.70 -31.14 0.88
C LEU A 364 -10.59 -31.96 -0.41
N GLN A 365 -11.15 -31.44 -1.49
CA GLN A 365 -11.17 -32.11 -2.79
C GLN A 365 -10.37 -31.32 -3.82
N PHE A 366 -9.68 -32.04 -4.70
CA PHE A 366 -8.88 -31.46 -5.78
C PHE A 366 -9.33 -31.98 -7.14
N ALA A 367 -9.82 -31.08 -7.99
CA ALA A 367 -10.24 -31.37 -9.35
C ALA A 367 -9.27 -30.72 -10.35
N VAL A 368 -9.11 -31.34 -11.53
CA VAL A 368 -8.20 -30.85 -12.57
C VAL A 368 -8.95 -30.76 -13.91
N SER A 369 -9.03 -29.55 -14.47
CA SER A 369 -9.65 -29.29 -15.76
C SER A 369 -8.60 -29.25 -16.86
N ALA A 370 -8.64 -30.23 -17.78
CA ALA A 370 -7.72 -30.36 -18.93
C ALA A 370 -6.25 -30.03 -18.60
N GLY A 371 -5.69 -30.72 -17.60
CA GLY A 371 -4.30 -30.52 -17.16
C GLY A 371 -4.02 -29.20 -16.43
N GLY A 372 -5.06 -28.48 -15.99
CA GLY A 372 -4.93 -27.18 -15.34
C GLY A 372 -5.20 -25.99 -16.26
N HIS A 373 -5.47 -26.22 -17.54
CA HIS A 373 -5.69 -25.16 -18.55
C HIS A 373 -7.11 -25.15 -19.13
N GLY A 374 -7.97 -26.06 -18.68
CA GLY A 374 -9.34 -26.17 -19.16
C GLY A 374 -10.30 -25.13 -18.55
N PRO A 375 -11.56 -25.11 -19.01
CA PRO A 375 -12.60 -24.24 -18.45
C PRO A 375 -12.92 -24.59 -16.99
N PRO A 376 -13.42 -23.64 -16.20
CA PRO A 376 -13.85 -23.91 -14.83
C PRO A 376 -15.16 -24.72 -14.77
N GLY A 377 -15.50 -25.22 -13.58
CA GLY A 377 -16.77 -25.87 -13.30
C GLY A 377 -16.90 -27.28 -13.88
N THR A 378 -15.82 -28.06 -13.91
CA THR A 378 -15.84 -29.47 -14.35
C THR A 378 -16.87 -30.31 -13.59
N ASP A 379 -17.27 -31.43 -14.19
CA ASP A 379 -18.20 -32.37 -13.56
C ASP A 379 -17.70 -32.86 -12.20
N ASP A 380 -16.40 -33.07 -12.06
CA ASP A 380 -15.80 -33.50 -10.78
C ASP A 380 -15.83 -32.39 -9.73
N ALA A 381 -15.51 -31.15 -10.11
CA ALA A 381 -15.60 -30.01 -9.22
C ALA A 381 -17.05 -29.78 -8.74
N LEU A 382 -18.02 -29.78 -9.66
CA LEU A 382 -19.43 -29.60 -9.33
C LEU A 382 -19.98 -30.78 -8.50
N ARG A 383 -19.56 -32.01 -8.79
CA ARG A 383 -19.93 -33.18 -7.99
C ARG A 383 -19.51 -33.00 -6.53
N GLY A 384 -18.28 -32.54 -6.29
CA GLY A 384 -17.76 -32.27 -4.96
C GLY A 384 -18.62 -31.27 -4.18
N VAL A 385 -18.97 -30.15 -4.81
CA VAL A 385 -19.83 -29.12 -4.21
C VAL A 385 -21.24 -29.65 -3.95
N LEU A 386 -21.87 -30.30 -4.93
CA LEU A 386 -23.23 -30.82 -4.79
C LEU A 386 -23.31 -31.89 -3.69
N GLN A 387 -22.30 -32.75 -3.59
CA GLN A 387 -22.19 -33.74 -2.52
C GLN A 387 -22.04 -33.08 -1.15
N ALA A 388 -21.17 -32.07 -1.02
CA ALA A 388 -20.97 -31.34 0.22
C ALA A 388 -22.22 -30.57 0.67
N LEU A 389 -23.05 -30.13 -0.29
CA LEU A 389 -24.36 -29.53 -0.02
C LEU A 389 -25.48 -30.56 0.22
N GLY A 390 -25.16 -31.87 0.22
CA GLY A 390 -26.09 -32.94 0.60
C GLY A 390 -27.00 -33.46 -0.52
N LEU A 391 -26.73 -33.15 -1.79
CA LEU A 391 -27.55 -33.60 -2.92
C LEU A 391 -27.22 -35.06 -3.30
N LYS A 392 -28.26 -35.88 -3.54
CA LYS A 392 -28.15 -37.30 -3.97
C LYS A 392 -29.10 -37.59 -5.17
N PRO A 393 -28.62 -38.22 -6.26
CA PRO A 393 -27.21 -38.44 -6.58
C PRO A 393 -26.50 -37.10 -6.82
N ALA A 394 -25.20 -37.03 -6.49
CA ALA A 394 -24.39 -35.81 -6.63
C ALA A 394 -23.81 -35.62 -8.04
N ALA A 395 -24.09 -36.53 -8.99
CA ALA A 395 -23.62 -36.41 -10.36
C ALA A 395 -24.27 -35.18 -11.03
N PRO A 396 -23.48 -34.21 -11.51
CA PRO A 396 -24.03 -33.06 -12.22
C PRO A 396 -24.81 -33.54 -13.44
N ARG A 397 -26.01 -33.00 -13.62
CA ARG A 397 -26.73 -33.18 -14.88
C ARG A 397 -25.92 -32.62 -16.05
N PRO A 398 -26.05 -33.22 -17.26
CA PRO A 398 -25.57 -32.58 -18.48
C PRO A 398 -26.15 -31.16 -18.58
N ALA A 399 -25.34 -30.21 -19.02
CA ALA A 399 -25.82 -28.84 -19.22
C ALA A 399 -26.98 -28.85 -20.22
N GLY A 400 -28.11 -28.24 -19.87
CA GLY A 400 -29.30 -28.16 -20.74
C GLY A 400 -29.11 -27.22 -21.94
N ASN A 401 -30.21 -26.63 -22.42
CA ASN A 401 -30.13 -25.48 -23.34
C ASN A 401 -29.99 -24.17 -22.55
N PRO A 402 -29.16 -23.21 -23.01
CA PRO A 402 -29.07 -21.89 -22.40
C PRO A 402 -30.44 -21.20 -22.35
N PRO A 403 -30.76 -20.49 -21.24
CA PRO A 403 -32.03 -19.80 -21.12
C PRO A 403 -32.07 -18.59 -22.06
N ARG A 404 -33.24 -18.31 -22.64
CA ARG A 404 -33.44 -17.15 -23.50
C ARG A 404 -33.70 -15.91 -22.65
N ASP A 405 -32.92 -14.85 -22.89
CA ASP A 405 -33.18 -13.53 -22.29
C ASP A 405 -34.47 -12.94 -22.88
N LEU A 406 -35.38 -12.54 -22.00
CA LEU A 406 -36.67 -11.94 -22.33
C LEU A 406 -36.63 -10.41 -22.25
N ARG A 407 -35.56 -9.81 -21.72
CA ARG A 407 -35.40 -8.36 -21.65
C ARG A 407 -35.13 -7.80 -23.04
N THR A 408 -35.79 -6.70 -23.37
CA THR A 408 -35.50 -5.91 -24.57
C THR A 408 -34.58 -4.75 -24.21
N ASN A 409 -33.52 -4.52 -24.99
CA ASN A 409 -32.58 -3.40 -24.81
C ASN A 409 -31.89 -3.35 -23.43
N PHE A 410 -31.61 -4.51 -22.81
CA PHE A 410 -30.86 -4.56 -21.56
C PHE A 410 -29.40 -4.14 -21.77
N ASP A 411 -28.91 -3.22 -20.93
CA ASP A 411 -27.52 -2.76 -20.92
C ASP A 411 -26.81 -3.19 -19.63
N ALA A 412 -25.93 -4.19 -19.75
CA ALA A 412 -25.10 -4.68 -18.65
C ALA A 412 -24.07 -3.62 -18.19
N ALA A 413 -23.59 -2.76 -19.09
CA ALA A 413 -22.63 -1.71 -18.78
C ALA A 413 -23.28 -0.62 -17.92
N ALA A 414 -24.54 -0.27 -18.16
CA ALA A 414 -25.29 0.64 -17.29
C ALA A 414 -25.43 0.10 -15.86
N ARG A 415 -25.67 -1.20 -15.69
CA ARG A 415 -25.70 -1.84 -14.35
C ARG A 415 -24.32 -1.80 -13.69
N LEU A 416 -23.28 -2.15 -14.42
CA LEU A 416 -21.91 -2.11 -13.92
C LEU A 416 -21.49 -0.69 -13.51
N ARG A 417 -21.86 0.33 -14.30
CA ARG A 417 -21.60 1.74 -13.98
C ARG A 417 -22.24 2.15 -12.67
N ARG A 418 -23.50 1.77 -12.41
CA ARG A 418 -24.14 2.04 -11.11
C ARG A 418 -23.35 1.43 -9.95
N GLN A 419 -22.87 0.20 -10.11
CA GLN A 419 -22.07 -0.48 -9.09
C GLN A 419 -20.73 0.21 -8.86
N PHE A 420 -20.07 0.69 -9.92
CA PHE A 420 -18.87 1.50 -9.83
C PHE A 420 -19.15 2.82 -9.10
N ASP A 421 -20.14 3.59 -9.54
CA ASP A 421 -20.50 4.89 -8.99
C ASP A 421 -20.88 4.79 -7.50
N GLN A 422 -21.60 3.75 -7.09
CA GLN A 422 -21.95 3.50 -5.67
C GLN A 422 -20.72 3.20 -4.81
N LEU A 423 -19.81 2.34 -5.26
CA LEU A 423 -18.58 2.06 -4.51
C LEU A 423 -17.69 3.29 -4.42
N VAL A 424 -17.60 4.08 -5.49
CA VAL A 424 -16.89 5.36 -5.48
C VAL A 424 -17.52 6.32 -4.48
N ALA A 425 -18.84 6.51 -4.52
CA ALA A 425 -19.56 7.39 -3.60
C ALA A 425 -19.40 6.95 -2.13
N HIS A 426 -19.49 5.64 -1.88
CA HIS A 426 -19.28 5.04 -0.56
C HIS A 426 -17.88 5.31 -0.03
N THR A 427 -16.84 5.05 -0.83
CA THR A 427 -15.45 5.33 -0.41
C THR A 427 -15.24 6.83 -0.14
N GLN A 428 -15.80 7.71 -0.97
CA GLN A 428 -15.75 9.16 -0.73
C GLN A 428 -16.51 9.58 0.55
N ALA A 429 -17.59 8.89 0.91
CA ALA A 429 -18.27 9.11 2.18
C ALA A 429 -17.41 8.69 3.39
N LEU A 430 -16.70 7.57 3.29
CA LEU A 430 -15.72 7.15 4.30
C LEU A 430 -14.59 8.16 4.46
N ILE A 431 -14.06 8.70 3.35
CA ILE A 431 -13.03 9.73 3.35
C ILE A 431 -13.51 11.00 4.08
N ARG A 432 -14.74 11.45 3.82
CA ARG A 432 -15.32 12.61 4.53
C ARG A 432 -15.49 12.35 6.03
N LYS A 433 -15.80 11.12 6.43
CA LYS A 433 -15.90 10.70 7.85
C LYS A 433 -14.53 10.53 8.51
N SER A 434 -13.44 10.41 7.75
CA SER A 434 -12.11 10.07 8.25
C SER A 434 -11.57 11.04 9.30
N GLU A 435 -11.88 12.34 9.21
CA GLU A 435 -11.47 13.33 10.21
C GLU A 435 -12.06 13.04 11.61
N GLN A 436 -13.31 12.55 11.67
CA GLN A 436 -13.93 12.13 12.93
C GLN A 436 -13.27 10.86 13.49
N ASN A 437 -12.91 9.92 12.61
CA ASN A 437 -12.19 8.71 13.01
C ASN A 437 -10.81 9.05 13.59
N ARG A 438 -10.08 9.98 12.96
CA ARG A 438 -8.80 10.49 13.49
C ARG A 438 -8.99 11.16 14.84
N ALA A 439 -10.00 12.01 15.00
CA ALA A 439 -10.31 12.62 16.29
C ALA A 439 -10.56 11.58 17.39
N GLY A 440 -11.26 10.48 17.07
CA GLY A 440 -11.45 9.34 17.98
C GLY A 440 -10.15 8.58 18.27
N PHE A 441 -9.30 8.35 17.26
CA PHE A 441 -8.00 7.71 17.46
C PHE A 441 -7.09 8.52 18.40
N TRP A 442 -7.05 9.84 18.22
CA TRP A 442 -6.24 10.78 18.98
C TRP A 442 -6.85 11.22 20.32
N SER A 443 -8.11 10.89 20.61
CA SER A 443 -8.77 11.29 21.88
C SER A 443 -8.12 10.71 23.13
N ARG A 444 -7.24 9.71 22.97
CA ARG A 444 -6.45 9.08 24.03
C ARG A 444 -5.15 9.83 24.34
N ALA A 445 -4.74 10.77 23.47
CA ALA A 445 -3.60 11.64 23.72
C ALA A 445 -4.04 12.89 24.50
N ASP A 446 -3.29 13.23 25.53
CA ASP A 446 -3.52 14.37 26.41
C ASP A 446 -2.75 15.59 25.89
N ALA A 447 -3.45 16.49 25.21
CA ALA A 447 -2.91 17.75 24.68
C ALA A 447 -3.05 18.94 25.66
N SER A 448 -3.03 18.69 26.98
CA SER A 448 -3.08 19.76 27.99
C SER A 448 -1.74 20.44 28.23
N SER A 449 -0.62 19.75 28.00
CA SER A 449 0.73 20.31 28.05
C SER A 449 1.68 19.52 27.14
N PRO A 450 2.81 20.11 26.70
CA PRO A 450 3.80 19.40 25.89
C PRO A 450 4.34 18.10 26.51
N GLU A 451 4.54 18.09 27.82
CA GLU A 451 5.01 16.91 28.57
C GLU A 451 3.97 15.80 28.53
N ARG A 452 2.70 16.14 28.79
CA ARG A 452 1.57 15.20 28.74
C ARG A 452 1.36 14.66 27.34
N TRP A 453 1.43 15.51 26.32
CA TRP A 453 1.32 15.10 24.92
C TRP A 453 2.42 14.11 24.56
N HIS A 454 3.68 14.47 24.80
CA HIS A 454 4.82 13.61 24.47
C HIS A 454 4.76 12.25 25.18
N GLN A 455 4.24 12.18 26.41
CA GLN A 455 4.08 10.92 27.14
C GLN A 455 2.90 10.09 26.60
N THR A 456 1.75 10.71 26.42
CA THR A 456 0.49 10.01 26.11
C THR A 456 0.29 9.76 24.62
N SER A 457 1.02 10.46 23.74
CA SER A 457 0.96 10.25 22.29
C SER A 457 1.82 9.07 21.80
N ARG A 458 2.66 8.47 22.68
CA ARG A 458 3.55 7.36 22.33
C ARG A 458 2.81 6.15 21.73
N PRO A 459 1.70 5.64 22.31
CA PRO A 459 0.98 4.52 21.72
C PRO A 459 0.43 4.82 20.32
N MET A 460 0.09 6.08 20.03
CA MET A 460 -0.39 6.50 18.70
C MET A 460 0.77 6.60 17.71
N ARG A 461 1.91 7.12 18.14
CA ARG A 461 3.16 7.12 17.36
C ARG A 461 3.59 5.69 17.01
N ASP A 462 3.57 4.80 17.99
CA ASP A 462 3.89 3.38 17.79
C ASP A 462 2.91 2.71 16.85
N TYR A 463 1.60 2.97 17.01
CA TYR A 463 0.60 2.45 16.08
C TYR A 463 0.83 2.94 14.64
N ILE A 464 1.13 4.23 14.43
CA ILE A 464 1.42 4.75 13.08
C ILE A 464 2.64 4.04 12.49
N TRP A 465 3.71 3.88 13.26
CA TRP A 465 4.91 3.21 12.78
C TRP A 465 4.66 1.71 12.51
N ASP A 466 4.00 0.99 13.43
CA ASP A 466 3.83 -0.46 13.37
C ASP A 466 2.72 -0.90 12.42
N GLU A 467 1.61 -0.16 12.35
CA GLU A 467 0.38 -0.57 11.66
C GLU A 467 0.13 0.16 10.34
N VAL A 468 0.61 1.41 10.17
CA VAL A 468 0.40 2.22 8.96
C VAL A 468 1.65 2.22 8.07
N ILE A 469 2.83 2.54 8.62
CA ILE A 469 4.09 2.58 7.85
C ILE A 469 4.72 1.19 7.72
N GLY A 470 4.61 0.36 8.76
CA GLY A 470 5.32 -0.91 8.89
C GLY A 470 6.71 -0.71 9.48
N ARG A 471 6.93 -1.17 10.71
CA ARG A 471 8.21 -1.04 11.41
C ARG A 471 9.13 -2.21 11.09
N LEU A 472 10.32 -1.90 10.57
CA LEU A 472 11.46 -2.82 10.54
C LEU A 472 12.15 -2.83 11.91
N PRO A 473 12.86 -3.91 12.28
CA PRO A 473 13.74 -3.89 13.45
C PRO A 473 14.75 -2.75 13.36
N ASP A 474 15.20 -2.25 14.51
CA ASP A 474 16.25 -1.22 14.57
C ASP A 474 17.49 -1.64 13.76
N PRO A 475 18.27 -0.68 13.23
CA PRO A 475 19.49 -0.96 12.46
C PRO A 475 20.43 -1.93 13.20
N SER A 476 20.64 -3.11 12.61
CA SER A 476 21.31 -4.23 13.29
C SER A 476 22.76 -4.47 12.86
N ALA A 477 23.19 -3.90 11.73
CA ALA A 477 24.60 -3.95 11.32
C ALA A 477 25.47 -3.01 12.19
N PRO A 478 26.80 -3.19 12.28
CA PRO A 478 27.67 -2.10 12.70
C PRO A 478 27.61 -0.96 11.67
N ALA A 479 27.65 0.31 12.09
CA ALA A 479 27.51 1.45 11.16
C ALA A 479 28.57 1.50 10.04
N ASP A 480 29.77 0.97 10.30
CA ASP A 480 30.93 0.92 9.40
C ASP A 480 31.10 2.14 8.47
N PRO A 481 31.33 3.35 9.04
CA PRO A 481 31.33 4.57 8.25
C PRO A 481 32.51 4.62 7.29
N ARG A 482 32.20 4.81 6.01
CA ARG A 482 33.17 4.95 4.92
C ARG A 482 32.99 6.30 4.24
N THR A 483 34.07 7.04 4.05
CA THR A 483 34.01 8.37 3.44
C THR A 483 35.08 8.62 2.39
N ARG A 484 34.78 9.54 1.48
CA ARG A 484 35.71 10.07 0.47
C ARG A 484 35.49 11.56 0.34
N LEU A 485 36.57 12.35 0.43
CA LEU A 485 36.53 13.79 0.14
C LEU A 485 36.16 14.00 -1.33
N ILE A 486 35.12 14.81 -1.58
CA ILE A 486 34.64 15.15 -2.92
C ILE A 486 34.69 16.66 -3.20
N PHE A 487 34.64 17.51 -2.16
CA PHE A 487 34.75 18.96 -2.30
C PHE A 487 35.73 19.53 -1.26
N ASP A 488 36.60 20.47 -1.65
CA ASP A 488 37.46 21.22 -0.73
C ASP A 488 37.29 22.73 -1.01
N GLN A 489 36.23 23.31 -0.47
CA GLN A 489 35.84 24.71 -0.71
C GLN A 489 36.46 25.63 0.34
N PRO A 490 36.54 26.96 0.13
CA PRO A 490 37.18 27.87 1.09
C PRO A 490 36.62 27.78 2.51
N LYS A 491 35.30 27.61 2.67
CA LYS A 491 34.61 27.59 3.98
C LYS A 491 34.34 26.19 4.54
N TYR A 492 34.27 25.16 3.70
CA TYR A 492 33.85 23.82 4.12
C TYR A 492 34.51 22.73 3.28
N ARG A 493 34.45 21.48 3.77
CA ARG A 493 34.80 20.27 3.03
C ARG A 493 33.57 19.41 2.81
N GLY A 494 33.47 18.78 1.66
CA GLY A 494 32.39 17.85 1.33
C GLY A 494 32.89 16.41 1.27
N TYR A 495 32.22 15.52 1.98
CA TYR A 495 32.52 14.09 2.03
C TYR A 495 31.34 13.31 1.51
N GLU A 496 31.58 12.40 0.58
CA GLU A 496 30.66 11.31 0.29
C GLU A 496 30.70 10.30 1.44
N VAL A 497 29.54 9.83 1.89
CA VAL A 497 29.39 8.99 3.08
C VAL A 497 28.57 7.74 2.76
N MET A 498 29.04 6.60 3.25
CA MET A 498 28.34 5.32 3.24
C MET A 498 28.30 4.70 4.64
N LEU A 499 27.12 4.29 5.08
CA LEU A 499 26.85 3.61 6.35
C LEU A 499 26.14 2.28 6.07
N ASP A 500 26.37 1.28 6.92
CA ASP A 500 25.58 0.04 6.90
C ASP A 500 24.39 0.15 7.86
N VAL A 501 23.19 -0.24 7.42
CA VAL A 501 21.95 -0.16 8.24
C VAL A 501 21.57 -1.54 8.74
N TRP A 502 21.26 -2.43 7.80
CA TRP A 502 21.02 -3.86 8.00
C TRP A 502 21.94 -4.66 7.09
N PRO A 503 22.10 -5.98 7.28
CA PRO A 503 22.87 -6.81 6.37
C PRO A 503 22.47 -6.59 4.90
N GLY A 504 23.38 -6.03 4.11
CA GLY A 504 23.19 -5.74 2.69
C GLY A 504 22.44 -4.44 2.36
N ILE A 505 21.88 -3.72 3.32
CA ILE A 505 21.17 -2.45 3.09
C ILE A 505 22.00 -1.27 3.61
N PRO A 506 22.47 -0.38 2.71
CA PRO A 506 23.23 0.80 3.10
C PRO A 506 22.36 2.05 3.31
N ALA A 507 22.97 3.06 3.93
CA ALA A 507 22.56 4.47 3.82
C ALA A 507 23.70 5.26 3.15
N TYR A 508 23.34 6.21 2.29
CA TYR A 508 24.25 6.96 1.43
C TYR A 508 23.93 8.46 1.49
N GLY A 509 24.95 9.33 1.42
CA GLY A 509 24.73 10.77 1.33
C GLY A 509 26.01 11.59 1.22
N ILE A 510 25.85 12.91 1.27
CA ILE A 510 26.95 13.88 1.26
C ILE A 510 26.93 14.72 2.54
N LEU A 511 28.05 14.74 3.26
CA LEU A 511 28.28 15.56 4.45
C LEU A 511 29.13 16.79 4.08
N LEU A 512 28.65 18.00 4.36
CA LEU A 512 29.45 19.22 4.31
C LEU A 512 29.84 19.63 5.73
N VAL A 513 31.14 19.84 5.95
CA VAL A 513 31.74 20.16 7.25
C VAL A 513 32.47 21.51 7.16
N PRO A 514 32.02 22.54 7.90
CA PRO A 514 32.73 23.81 8.00
C PRO A 514 34.18 23.64 8.46
N LYS A 515 35.09 24.44 7.91
CA LYS A 515 36.53 24.39 8.23
C LYS A 515 36.89 25.16 9.50
N ASP A 516 36.00 26.02 9.98
CA ASP A 516 36.24 26.92 11.11
C ASP A 516 35.83 26.33 12.47
N ILE A 517 35.43 25.05 12.52
CA ILE A 517 35.07 24.36 13.75
C ILE A 517 36.31 24.26 14.64
N ARG A 518 36.23 24.83 15.84
CA ARG A 518 37.33 24.84 16.80
C ARG A 518 37.45 23.49 17.52
N PRO A 519 38.64 23.10 18.02
CA PRO A 519 38.77 21.93 18.88
C PRO A 519 37.80 21.99 20.08
N GLY A 520 37.02 20.93 20.27
CA GLY A 520 36.00 20.83 21.32
C GLY A 520 34.68 21.55 21.02
N GLU A 521 34.58 22.29 19.90
CA GLU A 521 33.34 22.91 19.46
C GLU A 521 32.39 21.87 18.84
N ARG A 522 31.09 22.00 19.16
CA ARG A 522 30.02 21.20 18.57
C ARG A 522 29.06 22.10 17.81
N ARG A 523 28.84 21.79 16.53
CA ARG A 523 27.96 22.52 15.63
C ARG A 523 26.60 21.84 15.49
N PRO A 524 25.52 22.60 15.21
CA PRO A 524 24.26 22.03 14.77
C PRO A 524 24.41 21.39 13.38
N VAL A 525 23.55 20.41 13.11
CA VAL A 525 23.44 19.75 11.80
C VAL A 525 22.11 20.07 11.16
N VAL A 526 22.08 20.28 9.84
CA VAL A 526 20.85 20.30 9.04
C VAL A 526 20.86 19.16 8.04
N VAL A 527 19.94 18.22 8.21
CA VAL A 527 19.68 17.17 7.22
C VAL A 527 18.87 17.77 6.08
N CYS A 528 19.47 17.83 4.89
CA CYS A 528 18.98 18.53 3.71
C CYS A 528 18.45 17.53 2.68
N GLN A 529 17.13 17.29 2.67
CA GLN A 529 16.52 16.24 1.86
C GLN A 529 16.00 16.76 0.53
N HIS A 530 16.49 16.19 -0.57
CA HIS A 530 15.98 16.43 -1.92
C HIS A 530 14.64 15.72 -2.19
N GLY A 531 14.00 16.06 -3.30
CA GLY A 531 12.76 15.48 -3.79
C GLY A 531 12.93 14.19 -4.61
N LEU A 532 11.82 13.76 -5.22
CA LEU A 532 11.67 12.58 -6.06
C LEU A 532 12.71 12.57 -7.19
N GLU A 533 13.35 11.42 -7.44
CA GLU A 533 14.43 11.26 -8.44
C GLU A 533 15.67 12.15 -8.23
N GLY A 534 15.67 13.03 -7.23
CA GLY A 534 16.81 13.87 -6.90
C GLY A 534 17.96 13.06 -6.31
N ARG A 535 19.12 13.72 -6.19
CA ARG A 535 20.38 13.19 -5.68
C ARG A 535 20.96 14.10 -4.59
N PRO A 536 21.78 13.57 -3.66
CA PRO A 536 22.50 14.40 -2.69
C PRO A 536 23.28 15.56 -3.30
N ARG A 537 23.83 15.37 -4.51
CA ARG A 537 24.56 16.42 -5.23
C ARG A 537 23.69 17.60 -5.63
N ASP A 538 22.39 17.41 -5.89
CA ASP A 538 21.49 18.48 -6.32
C ASP A 538 21.32 19.59 -5.26
N VAL A 539 21.68 19.28 -4.00
CA VAL A 539 21.58 20.21 -2.87
C VAL A 539 22.95 20.57 -2.28
N ALA A 540 23.93 19.66 -2.36
CA ALA A 540 25.21 19.76 -1.65
C ALA A 540 26.44 19.99 -2.56
N ASP A 541 26.30 19.90 -3.88
CA ASP A 541 27.39 20.19 -4.82
C ASP A 541 27.47 21.70 -5.09
N PRO A 542 28.63 22.36 -4.81
CA PRO A 542 28.78 23.82 -5.03
C PRO A 542 28.57 24.26 -6.48
N GLU A 543 28.81 23.37 -7.44
CA GLU A 543 28.72 23.64 -8.87
C GLU A 543 27.30 23.42 -9.42
N VAL A 544 26.38 22.85 -8.63
CA VAL A 544 25.01 22.56 -9.04
C VAL A 544 24.04 23.57 -8.44
N ASP A 545 23.55 24.50 -9.25
CA ASP A 545 22.49 25.43 -8.85
C ASP A 545 21.13 25.01 -9.43
N SER A 546 20.47 24.07 -8.76
CA SER A 546 19.12 23.63 -9.12
C SER A 546 18.10 24.75 -8.87
N GLN A 547 17.23 24.99 -9.85
CA GLN A 547 16.10 25.93 -9.73
C GLN A 547 15.12 25.60 -8.58
N TYR A 548 15.18 24.38 -8.03
CA TYR A 548 14.33 23.93 -6.93
C TYR A 548 14.99 24.09 -5.57
N TYR A 549 16.32 24.00 -5.49
CA TYR A 549 17.04 23.87 -4.22
C TYR A 549 17.92 25.07 -3.91
N HIS A 550 18.35 25.81 -4.94
CA HIS A 550 19.19 27.00 -4.81
C HIS A 550 20.37 26.76 -3.86
N ARG A 551 21.05 25.61 -4.01
CA ARG A 551 22.22 25.22 -3.19
C ARG A 551 22.03 25.36 -1.68
N PHE A 552 20.81 25.10 -1.16
CA PHE A 552 20.52 25.43 0.23
C PHE A 552 21.41 24.71 1.26
N ALA A 553 21.84 23.46 1.00
CA ALA A 553 22.78 22.77 1.89
C ALA A 553 24.17 23.45 1.89
N VAL A 554 24.65 23.85 0.71
CA VAL A 554 25.90 24.62 0.56
C VAL A 554 25.81 25.95 1.29
N ARG A 555 24.74 26.73 1.08
CA ARG A 555 24.54 28.03 1.74
C ARG A 555 24.54 27.89 3.27
N LEU A 556 23.87 26.87 3.81
CA LEU A 556 23.90 26.57 5.25
C LEU A 556 25.30 26.18 5.74
N ALA A 557 26.06 25.41 4.94
CA ALA A 557 27.45 25.07 5.28
C ALA A 557 28.37 26.31 5.26
N GLU A 558 28.14 27.25 4.35
CA GLU A 558 28.85 28.54 4.29
C GLU A 558 28.50 29.49 5.45
N GLU A 559 27.32 29.32 6.05
CA GLU A 559 26.92 29.97 7.31
C GLU A 559 27.47 29.25 8.55
N GLY A 560 28.10 28.07 8.41
CA GLY A 560 28.77 27.36 9.51
C GLY A 560 27.95 26.24 10.15
N PHE A 561 26.82 25.84 9.56
CA PHE A 561 26.15 24.59 9.90
C PHE A 561 26.90 23.39 9.32
N VAL A 562 26.87 22.25 10.01
CA VAL A 562 27.16 20.98 9.35
C VAL A 562 25.92 20.59 8.55
N THR A 563 26.05 20.17 7.29
CA THR A 563 24.88 19.72 6.51
C THR A 563 25.05 18.29 6.04
N PHE A 564 23.99 17.50 6.09
CA PHE A 564 23.98 16.14 5.53
C PHE A 564 22.85 15.98 4.52
N ALA A 565 23.17 15.62 3.28
CA ALA A 565 22.21 15.34 2.23
C ALA A 565 22.09 13.81 2.02
N PRO A 566 21.11 13.13 2.64
CA PRO A 566 20.90 11.70 2.47
C PRO A 566 20.21 11.38 1.14
N GLN A 567 20.54 10.24 0.55
CA GLN A 567 19.75 9.61 -0.51
C GLN A 567 18.70 8.69 0.11
N ASN A 568 17.43 8.95 -0.20
CA ASN A 568 16.34 8.00 0.03
C ASN A 568 16.10 7.12 -1.22
N PRO A 569 15.48 5.92 -1.08
CA PRO A 569 15.36 4.93 -2.15
C PRO A 569 14.20 5.23 -3.11
N TYR A 570 14.14 6.45 -3.65
CA TYR A 570 13.08 6.90 -4.57
C TYR A 570 13.62 7.35 -5.94
N THR A 571 14.58 6.59 -6.48
CA THR A 571 15.15 6.82 -7.82
C THR A 571 15.03 5.58 -8.71
N GLY A 572 14.88 5.78 -10.02
CA GLY A 572 14.76 4.70 -11.01
C GLY A 572 13.34 4.46 -11.50
N GLY A 573 12.46 5.47 -11.41
CA GLY A 573 11.09 5.40 -11.90
C GLY A 573 10.31 4.27 -11.24
N ASP A 574 9.70 3.40 -12.04
CA ASP A 574 8.92 2.30 -11.49
C ASP A 574 9.75 1.29 -10.72
N ARG A 575 11.08 1.25 -10.92
CA ARG A 575 11.94 0.34 -10.18
C ARG A 575 11.87 0.60 -8.69
N PHE A 576 11.88 1.86 -8.24
CA PHE A 576 11.71 2.14 -6.82
C PHE A 576 10.26 1.98 -6.37
N ARG A 577 9.28 2.36 -7.20
CA ARG A 577 7.85 2.23 -6.84
C ARG A 577 7.44 0.78 -6.60
N GLN A 578 8.08 -0.17 -7.28
CA GLN A 578 7.91 -1.61 -7.04
C GLN A 578 8.37 -2.07 -5.66
N ILE A 579 9.18 -1.30 -4.93
CA ILE A 579 9.47 -1.56 -3.50
C ILE A 579 8.15 -1.58 -2.72
N GLN A 580 7.26 -0.62 -2.96
CA GLN A 580 5.98 -0.53 -2.27
C GLN A 580 5.13 -1.78 -2.51
N ARG A 581 5.06 -2.24 -3.77
CA ARG A 581 4.34 -3.46 -4.20
C ARG A 581 4.83 -4.72 -3.49
N LYS A 582 6.14 -4.84 -3.30
CA LYS A 582 6.78 -5.99 -2.63
C LYS A 582 6.71 -5.88 -1.11
N ALA A 583 6.67 -4.66 -0.57
CA ALA A 583 6.69 -4.40 0.85
C ALA A 583 5.30 -4.58 1.50
N HIS A 584 4.22 -4.17 0.82
CA HIS A 584 2.86 -4.23 1.35
C HIS A 584 2.45 -5.61 1.87
N PRO A 585 2.66 -6.74 1.16
CA PRO A 585 2.27 -8.06 1.66
C PRO A 585 3.05 -8.48 2.92
N LEU A 586 4.21 -7.89 3.17
CA LEU A 586 5.03 -8.08 4.37
C LEU A 586 4.70 -7.07 5.49
N LYS A 587 3.67 -6.22 5.28
CA LYS A 587 3.29 -5.12 6.18
C LYS A 587 4.41 -4.08 6.34
N LEU A 588 5.06 -3.76 5.23
CA LEU A 588 6.13 -2.78 5.11
C LEU A 588 5.79 -1.80 3.98
N SER A 589 6.45 -0.65 3.99
CA SER A 589 6.37 0.37 2.94
C SER A 589 7.76 0.88 2.58
N LEU A 590 7.85 1.76 1.57
CA LEU A 590 9.07 2.50 1.26
C LEU A 590 9.61 3.24 2.50
N PHE A 591 8.72 3.82 3.31
CA PHE A 591 9.10 4.57 4.51
C PHE A 591 9.60 3.68 5.66
N SER A 592 9.33 2.37 5.66
CA SER A 592 9.95 1.42 6.59
C SER A 592 11.47 1.46 6.50
N PHE A 593 12.01 1.48 5.27
CA PHE A 593 13.45 1.51 5.02
C PHE A 593 14.03 2.89 5.31
N ILE A 594 13.34 3.95 4.89
CA ILE A 594 13.75 5.34 5.13
C ILE A 594 13.88 5.61 6.64
N LEU A 595 12.91 5.19 7.46
CA LEU A 595 12.97 5.38 8.92
C LEU A 595 14.21 4.72 9.53
N GLY A 596 14.52 3.47 9.17
CA GLY A 596 15.71 2.78 9.67
C GLY A 596 17.02 3.42 9.17
N GLN A 597 17.07 3.87 7.92
CA GLN A 597 18.21 4.64 7.39
C GLN A 597 18.42 5.93 8.18
N HIS A 598 17.35 6.63 8.54
CA HIS A 598 17.42 7.84 9.35
C HIS A 598 17.75 7.57 10.83
N GLN A 599 17.31 6.43 11.41
CA GLN A 599 17.78 5.99 12.73
C GLN A 599 19.31 5.82 12.73
N ARG A 600 19.85 5.09 11.74
CA ARG A 600 21.31 4.93 11.58
C ARG A 600 22.01 6.27 11.36
N LEU A 601 21.42 7.14 10.56
CA LEU A 601 21.98 8.46 10.27
C LEU A 601 22.10 9.30 11.55
N LEU A 602 21.04 9.36 12.36
CA LEU A 602 21.02 10.10 13.62
C LEU A 602 22.04 9.55 14.62
N GLU A 603 22.14 8.23 14.73
CA GLU A 603 23.16 7.56 15.56
C GLU A 603 24.57 7.98 15.16
N TRP A 604 24.91 7.88 13.87
CA TRP A 604 26.24 8.20 13.38
C TRP A 604 26.55 9.70 13.47
N LEU A 605 25.65 10.57 12.98
CA LEU A 605 25.84 12.02 13.05
C LEU A 605 25.98 12.49 14.50
N GLY A 606 25.13 11.98 15.41
CA GLY A 606 25.18 12.33 16.82
C GLY A 606 26.44 11.86 17.55
N GLY A 607 27.14 10.87 16.98
CA GLY A 607 28.42 10.36 17.48
C GLY A 607 29.66 11.12 16.98
N LEU A 608 29.53 12.00 15.98
CA LEU A 608 30.66 12.80 15.48
C LEU A 608 31.07 13.85 16.53
N GLU A 609 32.37 13.93 16.84
CA GLU A 609 32.88 14.76 17.94
C GLU A 609 32.51 16.26 17.81
N PHE A 610 32.39 16.73 16.57
CA PHE A 610 32.05 18.12 16.21
C PHE A 610 30.56 18.38 16.02
N VAL A 611 29.69 17.39 16.28
CA VAL A 611 28.23 17.52 16.17
C VAL A 611 27.60 17.59 17.56
N ASP A 612 26.61 18.46 17.74
CA ASP A 612 25.73 18.40 18.91
C ASP A 612 24.51 17.51 18.61
N PRO A 613 24.39 16.31 19.22
CA PRO A 613 23.29 15.38 18.92
C PRO A 613 21.91 15.94 19.27
N ARG A 614 21.82 17.01 20.07
CA ARG A 614 20.54 17.66 20.42
C ARG A 614 20.16 18.78 19.45
N ARG A 615 20.96 19.02 18.41
CA ARG A 615 20.76 20.11 17.44
C ARG A 615 20.87 19.61 16.00
N ILE A 616 20.16 18.53 15.70
CA ILE A 616 20.03 18.01 14.34
C ILE A 616 18.65 18.40 13.80
N GLY A 617 18.58 19.37 12.88
CA GLY A 617 17.35 19.76 12.20
C GLY A 617 17.12 18.96 10.92
N PHE A 618 15.89 18.88 10.46
CA PHE A 618 15.51 18.32 9.16
C PHE A 618 14.91 19.41 8.27
N TYR A 619 15.33 19.49 7.01
CA TYR A 619 14.77 20.39 6.01
C TYR A 619 14.68 19.68 4.65
N GLY A 620 13.46 19.49 4.14
CA GLY A 620 13.26 18.83 2.85
C GLY A 620 12.18 19.46 1.96
N LEU A 621 12.37 19.31 0.65
CA LEU A 621 11.45 19.80 -0.39
C LEU A 621 10.77 18.64 -1.14
N SER A 622 9.47 18.78 -1.44
CA SER A 622 8.70 17.85 -2.27
C SER A 622 8.63 16.45 -1.64
N TYR A 623 9.16 15.40 -2.29
CA TYR A 623 9.33 14.09 -1.62
C TYR A 623 10.20 14.21 -0.35
N GLY A 624 11.17 15.12 -0.32
CA GLY A 624 11.88 15.46 0.92
C GLY A 624 11.00 16.14 1.96
N GLY A 625 9.98 16.90 1.53
CA GLY A 625 8.92 17.42 2.38
C GLY A 625 8.05 16.30 2.95
N LYS A 626 7.74 15.26 2.16
CA LYS A 626 7.07 14.04 2.64
C LYS A 626 7.90 13.36 3.73
N THR A 627 9.22 13.26 3.54
CA THR A 627 10.16 12.77 4.56
C THR A 627 10.13 13.64 5.81
N ALA A 628 10.05 14.97 5.67
CA ALA A 628 9.99 15.92 6.79
C ALA A 628 8.78 15.72 7.71
N VAL A 629 7.66 15.19 7.19
CA VAL A 629 6.45 14.90 7.96
C VAL A 629 6.30 13.43 8.36
N ARG A 630 7.05 12.50 7.77
CA ARG A 630 6.97 11.06 8.13
C ARG A 630 8.11 10.59 9.03
N VAL A 631 9.29 11.20 8.94
CA VAL A 631 10.49 10.73 9.64
C VAL A 631 10.74 11.45 10.96
N PRO A 632 10.97 12.79 11.00
CA PRO A 632 11.17 13.50 12.26
C PRO A 632 10.04 13.30 13.30
N PRO A 633 8.75 13.21 12.90
CA PRO A 633 7.67 12.93 13.84
C PRO A 633 7.72 11.56 14.52
N LEU A 634 8.43 10.59 13.95
CA LEU A 634 8.57 9.24 14.51
C LEU A 634 9.93 9.02 15.19
N LEU A 635 10.94 9.84 14.87
CA LEU A 635 12.29 9.76 15.42
C LEU A 635 12.61 10.95 16.33
N ASP A 636 12.88 10.68 17.61
CA ASP A 636 13.13 11.72 18.61
C ASP A 636 14.47 12.46 18.45
N GLY A 637 15.40 11.92 17.65
CA GLY A 637 16.73 12.51 17.44
C GLY A 637 16.74 13.80 16.60
N TYR A 638 15.65 14.13 15.91
CA TYR A 638 15.51 15.41 15.22
C TYR A 638 15.03 16.50 16.17
N ALA A 639 15.72 17.63 16.21
CA ALA A 639 15.42 18.78 17.06
C ALA A 639 14.31 19.68 16.49
N LEU A 640 14.16 19.72 15.16
CA LEU A 640 13.10 20.44 14.43
C LEU A 640 12.88 19.80 13.05
N SER A 641 11.78 20.15 12.39
CA SER A 641 11.52 19.75 10.99
C SER A 641 10.91 20.89 10.16
N ILE A 642 11.36 21.02 8.92
CA ILE A 642 10.85 21.96 7.91
C ILE A 642 10.37 21.16 6.70
N CYS A 643 9.07 21.28 6.41
CA CYS A 643 8.42 20.69 5.24
C CYS A 643 8.20 21.76 4.17
N SER A 644 8.98 21.72 3.09
CA SER A 644 8.84 22.64 1.95
C SER A 644 8.13 21.97 0.77
N ALA A 645 7.21 22.70 0.15
CA ALA A 645 6.55 22.35 -1.11
C ALA A 645 5.90 20.94 -1.12
N ASP A 646 5.33 20.52 0.02
CA ASP A 646 4.61 19.25 0.16
C ASP A 646 3.43 19.31 1.13
N PHE A 647 3.52 20.10 2.22
CA PHE A 647 2.53 20.09 3.29
C PHE A 647 1.13 20.51 2.80
N ASN A 648 0.13 19.62 2.84
CA ASN A 648 -1.26 19.93 2.49
C ASN A 648 -2.23 18.88 3.09
N GLU A 649 -3.53 19.03 2.84
CA GLU A 649 -4.52 17.99 3.20
C GLU A 649 -4.24 16.71 2.39
N TRP A 650 -3.45 15.81 2.99
CA TRP A 650 -2.87 14.67 2.28
C TRP A 650 -3.90 13.62 1.90
N VAL A 651 -4.91 13.41 2.75
CA VAL A 651 -6.01 12.48 2.44
C VAL A 651 -6.76 12.98 1.20
N TRP A 652 -6.99 14.29 1.07
CA TRP A 652 -7.60 14.84 -0.14
C TRP A 652 -6.69 14.68 -1.36
N LYS A 653 -5.39 14.90 -1.18
CA LYS A 653 -4.38 14.72 -2.23
C LYS A 653 -4.37 13.29 -2.78
N THR A 654 -4.54 12.26 -1.95
CA THR A 654 -4.49 10.87 -2.39
C THR A 654 -5.84 10.31 -2.84
N THR A 655 -6.96 10.93 -2.48
CA THR A 655 -8.27 10.28 -2.66
C THR A 655 -9.36 11.08 -3.37
N ARG A 656 -9.25 12.41 -3.51
CA ARG A 656 -10.32 13.20 -4.12
C ARG A 656 -10.52 12.86 -5.60
N ILE A 657 -11.78 12.87 -6.01
CA ILE A 657 -12.23 12.61 -7.39
C ILE A 657 -12.89 13.84 -8.05
N ASP A 658 -12.66 15.02 -7.49
CA ASP A 658 -13.21 16.31 -7.95
C ASP A 658 -12.14 17.40 -8.15
N SER A 659 -10.85 17.05 -8.01
CA SER A 659 -9.75 18.01 -8.02
C SER A 659 -8.61 17.56 -8.93
N ARG A 660 -8.10 18.50 -9.76
CA ARG A 660 -6.93 18.28 -10.62
C ARG A 660 -5.63 18.03 -9.86
N TYR A 661 -5.59 18.36 -8.58
CA TYR A 661 -4.42 18.17 -7.74
C TYR A 661 -4.32 16.74 -7.18
N SER A 662 -5.34 15.90 -7.38
CA SER A 662 -5.37 14.54 -6.80
C SER A 662 -4.40 13.56 -7.47
N TYR A 663 -3.73 12.73 -6.67
CA TYR A 663 -2.91 11.60 -7.11
C TYR A 663 -3.73 10.41 -7.65
N MET A 664 -5.05 10.46 -7.55
CA MET A 664 -5.92 9.54 -8.30
C MET A 664 -5.68 9.65 -9.81
N LEU A 665 -5.30 10.83 -10.31
CA LEU A 665 -5.14 11.13 -11.73
C LEU A 665 -3.73 10.84 -12.29
N THR A 666 -2.79 10.43 -11.45
CA THR A 666 -1.37 10.36 -11.79
C THR A 666 -0.75 9.01 -11.39
N GLN A 667 0.55 8.83 -11.61
CA GLN A 667 1.22 7.52 -11.52
C GLN A 667 1.73 7.15 -10.11
N GLU A 668 1.50 8.00 -9.12
CA GLU A 668 2.03 7.90 -7.75
C GLU A 668 1.31 6.82 -6.92
N TYR A 669 1.24 5.59 -7.43
CA TYR A 669 0.70 4.44 -6.70
C TYR A 669 1.59 4.02 -5.51
N ASP A 670 2.83 4.50 -5.47
CA ASP A 670 3.76 4.34 -4.36
C ASP A 670 3.40 5.18 -3.11
N MET A 671 2.45 6.11 -3.25
CA MET A 671 2.06 7.04 -2.17
C MET A 671 0.94 6.53 -1.27
N LEU A 672 0.36 5.38 -1.59
CA LEU A 672 -0.81 4.87 -0.89
C LEU A 672 -0.41 4.16 0.41
N GLU A 673 -1.03 4.54 1.52
CA GLU A 673 -0.74 4.06 2.87
C GLU A 673 -2.01 3.45 3.51
N PHE A 674 -1.94 2.19 3.94
CA PHE A 674 -3.13 1.45 4.38
C PHE A 674 -3.73 2.05 5.67
N ASP A 675 -5.02 2.40 5.62
CA ASP A 675 -5.78 3.00 6.74
C ASP A 675 -5.26 4.36 7.24
N PHE A 676 -4.36 5.01 6.49
CA PHE A 676 -3.78 6.31 6.84
C PHE A 676 -4.87 7.35 7.17
N ALA A 677 -5.89 7.47 6.32
CA ALA A 677 -6.94 8.47 6.47
C ALA A 677 -7.69 8.38 7.80
N ASN A 678 -7.85 7.19 8.38
CA ASN A 678 -8.56 7.04 9.66
C ASN A 678 -7.67 7.22 10.89
N VAL A 679 -6.35 7.23 10.70
CA VAL A 679 -5.37 7.22 11.80
C VAL A 679 -4.65 8.56 11.92
N THR A 680 -4.21 9.13 10.80
CA THR A 680 -3.36 10.32 10.82
C THR A 680 -3.53 11.16 9.54
N ASN A 681 -3.14 12.43 9.61
CA ASN A 681 -2.91 13.30 8.48
C ASN A 681 -1.66 14.14 8.74
N TYR A 682 -1.29 15.04 7.83
CA TYR A 682 -0.09 15.84 7.94
C TYR A 682 -0.06 16.74 9.18
N SER A 683 -1.21 17.31 9.58
CA SER A 683 -1.30 18.07 10.84
C SER A 683 -1.11 17.19 12.07
N ASP A 684 -1.61 15.96 12.08
CA ASP A 684 -1.41 15.02 13.19
C ASP A 684 0.06 14.59 13.31
N LEU A 685 0.72 14.34 12.18
CA LEU A 685 2.17 14.07 12.14
C LEU A 685 2.98 15.29 12.57
N ALA A 686 2.60 16.50 12.15
CA ALA A 686 3.22 17.72 12.65
C ALA A 686 3.04 17.89 14.17
N ASN A 687 1.86 17.55 14.72
CA ASN A 687 1.62 17.60 16.17
C ASN A 687 2.53 16.64 16.95
N LEU A 688 2.94 15.51 16.36
CA LEU A 688 3.94 14.61 16.95
C LEU A 688 5.36 15.21 17.02
N MET A 689 5.62 16.35 16.37
CA MET A 689 6.85 17.11 16.63
C MET A 689 6.81 17.76 18.00
N ALA A 690 5.66 18.25 18.47
CA ALA A 690 5.57 19.02 19.71
C ALA A 690 6.19 18.29 20.92
N PRO A 691 6.98 19.00 21.77
CA PRO A 691 7.25 20.44 21.73
C PRO A 691 8.31 20.89 20.71
N ARG A 692 8.86 20.00 19.89
CA ARG A 692 9.90 20.37 18.92
C ARG A 692 9.34 21.30 17.83
N PRO A 693 10.14 22.25 17.34
CA PRO A 693 9.67 23.18 16.32
C PRO A 693 9.34 22.51 14.98
N PHE A 694 8.28 23.00 14.32
CA PHE A 694 7.85 22.53 13.00
C PHE A 694 7.47 23.71 12.09
N MET A 695 8.00 23.74 10.88
CA MET A 695 7.74 24.80 9.91
C MET A 695 7.26 24.25 8.56
N VAL A 696 6.39 25.01 7.91
CA VAL A 696 5.98 24.80 6.51
C VAL A 696 6.51 25.93 5.64
N GLU A 697 7.04 25.60 4.46
CA GLU A 697 7.46 26.58 3.44
C GLU A 697 6.68 26.31 2.14
N ARG A 698 6.06 27.35 1.57
CA ARG A 698 5.13 27.23 0.46
C ARG A 698 5.30 28.35 -0.56
N GLY A 699 5.65 27.99 -1.79
CA GLY A 699 5.58 28.88 -2.94
C GLY A 699 4.16 28.99 -3.47
N ARG A 700 3.68 30.21 -3.75
CA ARG A 700 2.30 30.44 -4.24
C ARG A 700 2.00 29.86 -5.62
N ASP A 701 3.01 29.70 -6.46
CA ASP A 701 2.88 29.13 -7.82
C ASP A 701 3.19 27.63 -7.85
N ASP A 702 3.40 27.00 -6.69
CA ASP A 702 3.68 25.58 -6.60
C ASP A 702 2.43 24.74 -6.93
N THR A 703 2.51 24.00 -8.04
CA THR A 703 1.42 23.18 -8.58
C THR A 703 1.15 21.88 -7.81
N VAL A 704 1.93 21.54 -6.78
CA VAL A 704 1.72 20.32 -5.98
C VAL A 704 0.36 20.30 -5.28
N ALA A 705 -0.05 21.43 -4.71
CA ALA A 705 -1.34 21.60 -4.04
C ALA A 705 -1.78 23.07 -4.20
N PRO A 706 -3.05 23.42 -3.99
CA PRO A 706 -3.47 24.81 -3.90
C PRO A 706 -3.21 25.37 -2.49
N ASP A 707 -3.00 26.68 -2.36
CA ASP A 707 -2.71 27.35 -1.08
C ASP A 707 -3.80 27.09 -0.03
N GLU A 708 -5.05 26.94 -0.46
CA GLU A 708 -6.19 26.66 0.41
C GLU A 708 -6.04 25.33 1.15
N TRP A 709 -5.51 24.30 0.48
CA TRP A 709 -5.29 22.99 1.13
C TRP A 709 -4.12 23.05 2.12
N VAL A 710 -3.07 23.78 1.75
CA VAL A 710 -1.90 24.02 2.62
C VAL A 710 -2.34 24.77 3.87
N ALA A 711 -3.05 25.90 3.70
CA ALA A 711 -3.52 26.74 4.78
C ALA A 711 -4.55 26.01 5.67
N TYR A 712 -5.48 25.25 5.08
CA TYR A 712 -6.46 24.45 5.82
C TYR A 712 -5.77 23.46 6.77
N GLU A 713 -4.80 22.71 6.25
CA GLU A 713 -4.11 21.71 7.07
C GLU A 713 -3.17 22.36 8.09
N TYR A 714 -2.46 23.42 7.71
CA TYR A 714 -1.55 24.14 8.62
C TYR A 714 -2.30 24.81 9.78
N ALA A 715 -3.50 25.35 9.54
CA ALA A 715 -4.32 25.95 10.59
C ALA A 715 -4.62 24.98 11.75
N LYS A 716 -4.72 23.66 11.47
CA LYS A 716 -4.89 22.63 12.51
C LYS A 716 -3.65 22.50 13.39
N ALA A 717 -2.46 22.45 12.79
CA ALA A 717 -1.18 22.39 13.51
C ALA A 717 -0.91 23.69 14.30
N ALA A 718 -1.11 24.86 13.70
CA ALA A 718 -0.96 26.15 14.36
C ALA A 718 -1.88 26.28 15.59
N ARG A 719 -3.15 25.86 15.45
CA ARG A 719 -4.11 25.81 16.57
C ARG A 719 -3.64 24.87 17.68
N PHE A 720 -3.09 23.70 17.34
CA PHE A 720 -2.57 22.75 18.32
C PHE A 720 -1.40 23.35 19.11
N TYR A 721 -0.36 23.85 18.44
CA TYR A 721 0.79 24.48 19.09
C TYR A 721 0.41 25.69 19.95
N THR A 722 -0.55 26.51 19.49
CA THR A 722 -1.08 27.64 20.27
C THR A 722 -1.76 27.17 21.56
N LYS A 723 -2.64 26.15 21.49
CA LYS A 723 -3.30 25.59 22.67
C LYS A 723 -2.34 24.93 23.66
N MET A 724 -1.21 24.46 23.15
CA MET A 724 -0.12 23.88 23.95
C MET A 724 0.80 24.92 24.60
N GLY A 725 0.54 26.22 24.39
CA GLY A 725 1.34 27.31 24.95
C GLY A 725 2.70 27.51 24.27
N ILE A 726 2.89 27.00 23.05
CA ILE A 726 4.15 27.07 22.29
C ILE A 726 3.95 27.61 20.87
N PRO A 727 3.20 28.73 20.67
CA PRO A 727 2.89 29.24 19.33
C PRO A 727 4.13 29.65 18.52
N ASP A 728 5.22 30.03 19.18
CA ASP A 728 6.51 30.43 18.59
C ASP A 728 7.33 29.26 18.00
N ARG A 729 6.88 28.03 18.25
CA ARG A 729 7.50 26.79 17.78
C ARG A 729 6.86 26.25 16.50
N THR A 730 5.89 26.94 15.92
CA THR A 730 5.43 26.63 14.57
C THR A 730 5.20 27.89 13.75
N GLU A 731 5.56 27.83 12.47
CA GLU A 731 5.33 28.91 11.51
C GLU A 731 5.12 28.35 10.10
N ILE A 732 4.50 29.16 9.25
CA ILE A 732 4.39 28.92 7.81
C ILE A 732 4.92 30.14 7.06
N GLU A 733 5.75 29.90 6.06
CA GLU A 733 6.21 30.93 5.13
C GLU A 733 5.53 30.73 3.78
N PHE A 734 4.71 31.71 3.37
CA PHE A 734 4.24 31.84 2.00
C PHE A 734 5.13 32.84 1.27
N PHE A 735 5.71 32.43 0.15
CA PHE A 735 6.50 33.31 -0.71
C PHE A 735 5.98 33.32 -2.14
N ASN A 736 6.23 34.42 -2.86
CA ASN A 736 5.87 34.52 -4.26
C ASN A 736 6.91 33.76 -5.10
N GLY A 737 6.54 32.58 -5.58
CA GLY A 737 7.46 31.74 -6.35
C GLY A 737 6.93 30.32 -6.58
N PRO A 738 7.66 29.53 -7.38
CA PRO A 738 7.25 28.20 -7.81
C PRO A 738 7.52 27.14 -6.74
N HIS A 739 7.46 25.87 -7.15
CA HIS A 739 7.91 24.72 -6.38
C HIS A 739 9.43 24.80 -6.11
N SER A 740 9.86 25.45 -5.01
CA SER A 740 11.28 25.68 -4.70
C SER A 740 11.52 25.95 -3.21
N ILE A 741 12.78 25.83 -2.78
CA ILE A 741 13.30 26.27 -1.48
C ILE A 741 13.47 27.80 -1.51
N HIS A 742 12.78 28.55 -0.63
CA HIS A 742 13.01 29.99 -0.53
C HIS A 742 14.28 30.30 0.27
N GLY A 743 14.44 29.65 1.42
CA GLY A 743 15.67 29.76 2.22
C GLY A 743 15.83 31.09 2.97
N VAL A 744 14.75 31.87 3.14
CA VAL A 744 14.77 33.13 3.91
C VAL A 744 14.22 32.90 5.31
N GLY A 745 12.90 32.72 5.45
CA GLY A 745 12.28 32.40 6.75
C GLY A 745 12.78 31.06 7.30
N THR A 746 12.95 30.06 6.45
CA THR A 746 13.47 28.74 6.83
C THR A 746 14.90 28.79 7.41
N PHE A 747 15.78 29.65 6.91
CA PHE A 747 17.14 29.80 7.47
C PHE A 747 17.10 30.53 8.82
N ALA A 748 16.27 31.57 8.93
CA ALA A 748 16.04 32.26 10.20
C ALA A 748 15.47 31.30 11.27
N PHE A 749 14.54 30.42 10.89
CA PHE A 749 13.98 29.39 11.76
C PHE A 749 15.05 28.41 12.25
N LEU A 750 15.94 27.96 11.35
CA LEU A 750 17.07 27.09 11.69
C LEU A 750 18.01 27.76 12.70
N ARG A 751 18.43 29.00 12.47
CA ARG A 751 19.30 29.74 13.40
C ARG A 751 18.66 29.88 14.78
N ARG A 752 17.39 30.29 14.82
CA ARG A 752 16.61 30.48 16.05
C ARG A 752 16.53 29.20 16.87
N HIS A 753 16.09 28.10 16.26
CA HIS A 753 15.76 26.88 17.00
C HIS A 753 16.91 25.89 17.16
N LEU A 754 17.93 25.94 16.29
CA LEU A 754 19.19 25.24 16.50
C LEU A 754 20.21 26.09 17.30
N ARG A 755 19.82 27.28 17.75
CA ARG A 755 20.64 28.17 18.60
C ARG A 755 22.01 28.41 17.96
N TYR A 756 21.99 28.87 16.72
CA TYR A 756 23.19 29.26 15.98
C TYR A 756 23.17 30.77 15.77
N PRO A 757 24.31 31.48 15.98
CA PRO A 757 24.36 32.94 15.81
C PRO A 757 23.95 33.40 14.40
N GLU A 758 23.46 34.63 14.31
CA GLU A 758 23.24 35.32 13.02
C GLU A 758 24.53 35.69 12.30
#